data_AF-A0A0E3SD35-F1
#
_entry.id   AF-A0A0E3SD35-F1
#
_cell.length_a   1.000
_cell.length_b   1.000
_cell.length_c   1.000
_cell.angle_alpha   90.00
_cell.angle_beta   90.00
_cell.angle_gamma   90.00
#
_symmetry.space_group_name_H-M   'P 1'
#
loop_
_entity.id
_entity.type
_entity.pdbx_description
1 polymer ?
#
loop_
_entity_poly.entity_id
_entity_poly.type
_entity_poly.pdbx_seq_one_letter_code
_entity_poly.pdbx_strand_id
1 'polypeptide(L)'
;MTGTHAGPIPAAQMDDVFSTVRNSNLSASHKITRSATIVIAGADCSAKSKIQADYVCDGVDDQEEIIAAIEALPATGTRTVKLMGSFVKSSFDPITVPSNTNIELDGSITLDVVADGAVMFAATDATGISITGGRLDGNATNQSPGYRTVILLTNVSNSRIDTYMTNVSVAADNAPATINGAYVKQVGRCYGNTIVNRKFPNILNVVPAYSPMNQNSEQLLLSNCDTGWQLGSNASYSTVEGTYLTNGKSLKMAYNSARSEFQFPEAVDFRRCILHVLVKFDEVPTGSTTLKATFMTDSITNRTGDEMRLTNNAIAGRWMHLTFHPGQPSAWYDTSGAFNEARVNRLGLQFLSTNGNAYVDRVWYTHNSMPIISFSFDDCWKEAWDTYGAVLRKYGLSGVWGFNPGMSIPSNFMSLADLRDAHDCGHEIINHTWNHRALSYNSAASCEDQAFAGQDFLVSNGFTDGARFLLLCYTGQMSTEGFDALRNHMYFPSTIQRINPIPELPYPYLFRYAPASVAAWQTAVDEVIKRGGWLIYYTHTPSMAGSPTVEDFELMVQYVVSKKLRVATFSEVIDVYSRVPVDYSKRFGSAKITAGQTSVNVTHGMPREPANVILSPTTSTAGKQYHVSAKTSTMFTISIDSTAGADISFDWLATL
;
A
#
# COMPACT_ATOMS: atom_id res chain seq x y z
N MET A 1 52.99 -44.75 31.05
CA MET A 1 53.30 -43.30 30.97
C MET A 1 52.17 -42.57 31.64
N THR A 2 52.40 -42.10 32.87
CA THR A 2 51.41 -41.44 33.74
C THR A 2 51.30 -39.97 33.35
N GLY A 3 50.15 -39.57 32.78
CA GLY A 3 49.84 -38.17 32.49
C GLY A 3 49.38 -37.45 33.76
N THR A 4 50.13 -36.43 34.17
CA THR A 4 49.80 -35.53 35.28
C THR A 4 48.72 -34.54 34.84
N HIS A 5 47.54 -34.63 35.44
CA HIS A 5 46.51 -33.59 35.38
C HIS A 5 47.02 -32.33 36.11
N ALA A 6 47.03 -31.19 35.41
CA ALA A 6 47.23 -29.88 36.02
C ALA A 6 46.05 -29.59 36.96
N GLY A 7 46.35 -29.33 38.24
CA GLY A 7 45.35 -29.02 39.25
C GLY A 7 44.66 -27.66 39.03
N PRO A 8 43.57 -27.39 39.77
CA PRO A 8 42.82 -26.14 39.67
C PRO A 8 43.71 -24.93 39.99
N ILE A 9 43.54 -23.89 39.18
CA ILE A 9 44.26 -22.61 39.31
C ILE A 9 44.01 -22.04 40.72
N PRO A 10 45.05 -21.75 41.52
CA PRO A 10 44.89 -21.20 42.86
C PRO A 10 44.10 -19.89 42.85
N ALA A 11 43.22 -19.68 43.83
CA ALA A 11 42.39 -18.47 43.95
C ALA A 11 43.20 -17.17 43.86
N ALA A 12 44.43 -17.16 44.38
CA ALA A 12 45.34 -16.03 44.28
C ALA A 12 45.74 -15.67 42.83
N GLN A 13 45.88 -16.65 41.94
CA GLN A 13 46.11 -16.39 40.51
C GLN A 13 44.86 -15.88 39.80
N MET A 14 43.66 -16.25 40.28
CA MET A 14 42.41 -15.75 39.74
C MET A 14 42.14 -14.32 40.18
N ASP A 15 42.48 -13.97 41.42
CA ASP A 15 42.47 -12.59 41.94
C ASP A 15 43.50 -11.71 41.21
N ASP A 16 44.65 -12.27 40.84
CA ASP A 16 45.67 -11.57 40.04
C ASP A 16 45.21 -11.31 38.60
N VAL A 17 44.46 -12.25 38.00
CA VAL A 17 43.81 -12.06 36.69
C VAL A 17 42.71 -10.99 36.79
N PHE A 18 41.88 -11.01 37.83
CA PHE A 18 40.84 -9.98 38.03
C PHE A 18 41.43 -8.60 38.34
N SER A 19 42.53 -8.54 39.09
CA SER A 19 43.34 -7.34 39.31
C SER A 19 43.94 -6.83 38.00
N THR A 20 44.50 -7.72 37.18
CA THR A 20 45.08 -7.38 35.87
C THR A 20 44.03 -6.85 34.90
N VAL A 21 42.81 -7.40 34.91
CA VAL A 21 41.69 -6.86 34.10
C VAL A 21 41.24 -5.50 34.61
N ARG A 22 41.09 -5.32 35.93
CA ARG A 22 40.71 -4.03 36.54
C ARG A 22 41.76 -2.94 36.37
N ASN A 23 43.05 -3.31 36.34
CA ASN A 23 44.19 -2.40 36.21
C ASN A 23 44.79 -2.42 34.79
N SER A 24 44.14 -3.09 33.82
CA SER A 24 44.60 -3.11 32.44
C SER A 24 44.49 -1.69 31.88
N ASN A 25 45.64 -1.15 31.48
CA ASN A 25 45.83 0.17 30.89
C ASN A 25 45.16 0.31 29.50
N LEU A 26 43.83 0.18 29.43
CA LEU A 26 43.07 0.97 28.47
C LEU A 26 43.16 2.42 28.98
N SER A 27 44.24 3.12 28.61
CA SER A 27 44.41 4.54 28.96
C SER A 27 43.15 5.33 28.60
N ALA A 28 42.82 6.41 29.29
CA ALA A 28 41.73 7.32 28.88
C ALA A 28 41.91 7.85 27.44
N SER A 29 43.14 7.77 26.90
CA SER A 29 43.53 8.05 25.52
C SER A 29 43.44 6.85 24.56
N HIS A 30 43.27 5.63 25.07
CA HIS A 30 42.79 4.49 24.29
C HIS A 30 41.30 4.76 24.12
N LYS A 31 40.99 5.72 23.23
CA LYS A 31 39.70 5.73 22.55
C LYS A 31 39.66 4.36 21.88
N ILE A 32 39.06 3.36 22.55
CA ILE A 32 38.26 2.40 21.82
C ILE A 32 37.36 3.33 21.04
N THR A 33 37.68 3.54 19.76
CA THR A 33 36.80 4.22 18.84
C THR A 33 35.60 3.32 18.83
N ARG A 34 34.67 3.55 19.76
CA ARG A 34 33.42 2.82 19.80
C ARG A 34 32.88 3.03 18.40
N SER A 35 32.47 1.91 17.80
CA SER A 35 31.73 1.90 16.54
C SER A 35 30.72 3.05 16.55
N ALA A 36 30.31 3.52 15.38
CA ALA A 36 29.39 4.64 15.22
C ALA A 36 27.98 4.48 15.84
N THR A 37 27.80 3.57 16.79
CA THR A 37 26.59 3.25 17.52
C THR A 37 26.71 3.71 18.97
N ILE A 38 25.77 4.54 19.42
CA ILE A 38 25.53 4.87 20.82
C ILE A 38 24.21 4.22 21.25
N VAL A 39 24.16 3.70 22.48
CA VAL A 39 22.96 3.08 23.08
C VAL A 39 22.45 3.97 24.21
N ILE A 40 21.16 4.28 24.18
CA ILE A 40 20.46 5.07 25.19
C ILE A 40 19.37 4.20 25.80
N ALA A 41 19.34 4.10 27.13
CA ALA A 41 18.31 3.38 27.86
C ALA A 41 17.35 4.35 28.55
N GLY A 42 16.06 4.16 28.31
CA GLY A 42 14.96 4.81 29.02
C GLY A 42 14.93 4.44 30.51
N ALA A 43 14.24 5.25 31.31
CA ALA A 43 14.14 5.04 32.76
C ALA A 43 13.52 3.68 33.13
N ASP A 44 12.61 3.19 32.29
CA ASP A 44 11.87 1.93 32.41
C ASP A 44 12.68 0.68 32.01
N CYS A 45 13.87 0.85 31.44
CA CYS A 45 14.74 -0.25 31.09
C CYS A 45 15.22 -1.06 32.30
N SER A 46 15.54 -2.33 32.07
CA SER A 46 16.12 -3.21 33.08
C SER A 46 17.44 -2.64 33.63
N ALA A 47 17.76 -2.94 34.89
CA ALA A 47 19.03 -2.51 35.50
C ALA A 47 20.26 -2.96 34.67
N LYS A 48 20.18 -4.16 34.06
CA LYS A 48 21.23 -4.67 33.18
C LYS A 48 21.38 -3.83 31.92
N SER A 49 20.28 -3.44 31.28
CA SER A 49 20.29 -2.57 30.09
C SER A 49 20.86 -1.19 30.42
N LYS A 50 20.45 -0.59 31.56
CA LYS A 50 20.95 0.71 32.01
C LYS A 50 22.45 0.71 32.31
N ILE A 51 22.97 -0.37 32.90
CA ILE A 51 24.43 -0.53 33.15
C ILE A 51 25.23 -0.61 31.83
N GLN A 52 24.62 -1.10 30.76
CA GLN A 52 25.29 -1.30 29.47
C GLN A 52 25.13 -0.13 28.50
N ALA A 53 24.19 0.79 28.77
CA ALA A 53 23.94 1.95 27.92
C ALA A 53 25.06 2.99 28.06
N ASP A 54 25.26 3.77 27.00
CA ASP A 54 26.15 4.93 27.01
C ASP A 54 25.49 6.12 27.70
N TYR A 55 24.16 6.24 27.56
CA TYR A 55 23.31 7.24 28.21
C TYR A 55 22.13 6.56 28.90
N VAL A 56 21.75 7.06 30.07
CA VAL A 56 20.57 6.61 30.82
C VAL A 56 19.69 7.81 31.07
N CYS A 57 18.49 7.75 30.50
CA CYS A 57 17.44 8.74 30.64
C CYS A 57 16.70 8.56 31.98
N ASP A 58 16.17 9.65 32.52
CA ASP A 58 15.44 9.66 33.79
C ASP A 58 13.91 9.72 33.63
N GLY A 59 13.43 9.88 32.40
CA GLY A 59 12.01 9.92 32.04
C GLY A 59 11.44 11.34 32.02
N VAL A 60 12.29 12.36 32.11
CA VAL A 60 11.94 13.78 32.02
C VAL A 60 12.90 14.46 31.06
N ASP A 61 12.39 15.20 30.08
CA ASP A 61 13.24 15.94 29.12
C ASP A 61 14.30 15.09 28.39
N ASP A 62 14.00 13.81 28.15
CA ASP A 62 14.94 12.82 27.59
C ASP A 62 15.49 13.21 26.19
N GLN A 63 14.91 14.22 25.55
CA GLN A 63 15.48 14.81 24.34
C GLN A 63 16.92 15.31 24.52
N GLU A 64 17.31 15.72 25.73
CA GLU A 64 18.64 16.28 25.99
C GLU A 64 19.72 15.21 25.86
N GLU A 65 19.51 14.03 26.44
CA GLU A 65 20.40 12.86 26.29
C GLU A 65 20.44 12.37 24.85
N ILE A 66 19.29 12.37 24.16
CA ILE A 66 19.23 11.95 22.74
C ILE A 66 20.04 12.92 21.86
N ILE A 67 19.93 14.23 22.08
CA ILE A 67 20.70 15.24 21.35
C ILE A 67 22.19 15.09 21.67
N ALA A 68 22.55 14.98 22.96
CA ALA A 68 23.94 14.80 23.39
C ALA A 68 24.59 13.54 22.78
N ALA A 69 23.83 12.45 22.68
CA ALA A 69 24.27 11.22 22.03
C ALA A 69 24.50 11.41 20.52
N ILE A 70 23.60 12.10 19.81
CA ILE A 70 23.79 12.39 18.39
C ILE A 70 25.04 13.26 18.16
N GLU A 71 25.27 14.26 19.02
CA GLU A 71 26.41 15.17 18.95
C GLU A 71 27.75 14.51 19.32
N ALA A 72 27.73 13.48 20.15
CA ALA A 72 28.92 12.70 20.50
C ALA A 72 29.44 11.83 19.34
N LEU A 73 28.61 11.56 18.33
CA LEU A 73 29.00 10.78 17.16
C LEU A 73 29.80 11.63 16.15
N PRO A 74 30.77 11.04 15.42
CA PRO A 74 31.57 11.77 14.44
C PRO A 74 30.71 12.48 13.38
N ALA A 75 31.10 13.72 13.05
CA ALA A 75 30.39 14.52 12.06
C ALA A 75 30.38 13.89 10.64
N THR A 76 31.31 12.99 10.35
CA THR A 76 31.45 12.31 9.07
C THR A 76 31.26 10.79 9.23
N GLY A 77 30.65 10.15 8.24
CA GLY A 77 30.35 8.72 8.25
C GLY A 77 28.93 8.42 8.75
N THR A 78 28.58 7.14 8.81
CA THR A 78 27.31 6.68 9.38
C THR A 78 27.29 6.96 10.88
N ARG A 79 26.15 7.41 11.41
CA ARG A 79 25.87 7.59 12.84
C ARG A 79 24.69 6.70 13.20
N THR A 80 24.73 6.01 14.32
CA THR A 80 23.64 5.16 14.80
C THR A 80 23.38 5.45 16.27
N VAL A 81 22.12 5.69 16.62
CA VAL A 81 21.66 5.81 18.01
C VAL A 81 20.57 4.78 18.21
N LYS A 82 20.74 3.89 19.19
CA LYS A 82 19.75 2.89 19.59
C LYS A 82 19.05 3.36 20.86
N LEU A 83 17.75 3.57 20.78
CA LEU A 83 16.89 4.00 21.87
C LEU A 83 16.13 2.80 22.39
N MET A 84 16.37 2.39 23.63
CA MET A 84 15.68 1.26 24.27
C MET A 84 14.77 1.76 25.38
N GLY A 85 13.50 1.34 25.41
CA GLY A 85 12.54 1.72 26.44
C GLY A 85 11.69 2.94 26.08
N SER A 86 11.08 3.55 27.10
CA SER A 86 10.19 4.70 26.96
C SER A 86 10.91 6.01 27.28
N PHE A 87 10.63 7.02 26.46
CA PHE A 87 11.21 8.36 26.53
C PHE A 87 10.12 9.42 26.52
N VAL A 88 10.38 10.56 27.17
CA VAL A 88 9.51 11.72 27.22
C VAL A 88 10.23 12.92 26.61
N LYS A 89 9.56 13.60 25.66
CA LYS A 89 10.04 14.86 25.08
C LYS A 89 9.14 16.01 25.51
N SER A 90 9.63 16.88 26.39
CA SER A 90 8.85 18.00 26.95
C SER A 90 9.24 19.38 26.40
N SER A 91 10.29 19.47 25.57
CA SER A 91 10.66 20.72 24.90
C SER A 91 9.83 21.00 23.63
N PHE A 92 9.78 22.28 23.23
CA PHE A 92 9.19 22.69 21.95
C PHE A 92 10.08 22.31 20.76
N ASP A 93 11.38 22.56 20.87
CA ASP A 93 12.34 22.37 19.78
C ASP A 93 12.48 20.89 19.40
N PRO A 94 12.60 20.57 18.10
CA PRO A 94 12.71 19.18 17.65
C PRO A 94 14.08 18.59 17.94
N ILE A 95 14.13 17.26 18.10
CA ILE A 95 15.39 16.51 18.05
C ILE A 95 15.90 16.57 16.61
N THR A 96 17.00 17.29 16.40
CA THR A 96 17.58 17.47 15.06
C THR A 96 18.35 16.23 14.64
N VAL A 97 18.05 15.71 13.45
CA VAL A 97 18.67 14.50 12.88
C VAL A 97 19.55 14.88 11.69
N PRO A 98 20.89 14.87 11.85
CA PRO A 98 21.82 15.21 10.76
C PRO A 98 21.94 14.10 9.71
N SER A 99 22.53 14.41 8.55
CA SER A 99 22.80 13.42 7.48
C SER A 99 23.47 12.14 7.97
N ASN A 100 23.12 11.02 7.35
CA ASN A 100 23.64 9.68 7.63
C ASN A 100 23.42 9.19 9.07
N THR A 101 22.40 9.72 9.75
CA THR A 101 22.05 9.33 11.13
C THR A 101 20.89 8.34 11.13
N ASN A 102 21.10 7.20 11.81
CA ASN A 102 20.11 6.15 12.03
C ASN A 102 19.65 6.16 13.48
N ILE A 103 18.37 6.43 13.71
CA ILE A 103 17.68 6.29 14.98
C ILE A 103 16.91 4.97 14.95
N GLU A 104 17.31 4.04 15.81
CA GLU A 104 16.64 2.74 16.00
C GLU A 104 15.89 2.77 17.33
N LEU A 105 14.56 2.85 17.28
CA LEU A 105 13.71 2.92 18.46
C LEU A 105 13.12 1.54 18.78
N ASP A 106 13.46 1.01 19.95
CA ASP A 106 12.92 -0.19 20.56
C ASP A 106 12.14 0.19 21.84
N GLY A 107 10.96 0.77 21.62
CA GLY A 107 10.12 1.31 22.68
C GLY A 107 9.27 2.48 22.20
N SER A 108 9.14 3.55 22.99
CA SER A 108 8.27 4.68 22.65
C SER A 108 8.87 6.03 23.00
N ILE A 109 8.54 7.06 22.22
CA ILE A 109 8.75 8.46 22.61
C ILE A 109 7.38 9.14 22.70
N THR A 110 7.10 9.79 23.82
CA THR A 110 5.86 10.55 24.04
C THR A 110 6.17 12.03 24.08
N LEU A 111 5.39 12.81 23.33
CA LEU A 111 5.46 14.27 23.35
C LEU A 111 4.70 14.81 24.59
N ASP A 112 5.39 15.43 25.53
CA ASP A 112 4.80 15.98 26.77
C ASP A 112 4.95 17.50 26.84
N VAL A 113 4.62 18.18 25.75
CA VAL A 113 4.59 19.65 25.68
C VAL A 113 3.18 20.12 25.32
N VAL A 114 2.66 21.12 26.04
CA VAL A 114 1.36 21.75 25.74
C VAL A 114 1.62 23.03 24.93
N ALA A 115 1.91 22.91 23.63
CA ALA A 115 2.23 24.06 22.79
C ALA A 115 1.84 23.87 21.31
N ASP A 116 1.67 24.99 20.62
CA ASP A 116 1.29 25.08 19.21
C ASP A 116 2.50 24.75 18.30
N GLY A 117 2.61 23.52 17.77
CA GLY A 117 3.55 23.20 16.69
C GLY A 117 4.76 22.37 17.05
N ALA A 118 4.73 21.68 18.18
CA ALA A 118 5.80 20.81 18.61
C ALA A 118 6.03 19.64 17.65
N VAL A 119 7.29 19.43 17.28
CA VAL A 119 7.76 18.35 16.42
C VAL A 119 8.72 17.47 17.24
N MET A 120 8.65 16.15 17.04
CA MET A 120 9.53 15.22 17.75
C MET A 120 10.90 15.15 17.10
N PHE A 121 10.94 14.87 15.79
CA PHE A 121 12.17 14.83 15.00
C PHE A 121 12.14 15.82 13.85
N ALA A 122 13.25 16.51 13.60
CA ALA A 122 13.41 17.35 12.43
C ALA A 122 14.74 17.12 11.71
N ALA A 123 14.74 17.28 10.39
CA ALA A 123 15.96 17.30 9.59
C ALA A 123 15.85 18.37 8.51
N THR A 124 16.95 19.11 8.31
CA THR A 124 17.04 20.20 7.32
C THR A 124 18.31 20.04 6.50
N ASP A 125 18.19 20.16 5.18
CA ASP A 125 19.29 20.04 4.21
C ASP A 125 20.15 18.77 4.42
N ALA A 126 19.47 17.66 4.73
CA ALA A 126 20.09 16.39 5.13
C ALA A 126 19.89 15.28 4.08
N THR A 127 20.70 14.23 4.16
CA THR A 127 20.53 13.03 3.32
C THR A 127 20.83 11.75 4.10
N GLY A 128 20.18 10.65 3.73
CA GLY A 128 20.50 9.34 4.29
C GLY A 128 20.13 9.16 5.76
N ILE A 129 19.11 9.88 6.26
CA ILE A 129 18.67 9.69 7.66
C ILE A 129 17.72 8.49 7.77
N SER A 130 17.70 7.82 8.91
CA SER A 130 16.72 6.78 9.19
C SER A 130 16.13 6.94 10.59
N ILE A 131 14.81 6.80 10.73
CA ILE A 131 14.10 6.75 12.01
C ILE A 131 13.18 5.55 11.96
N THR A 132 13.46 4.52 12.75
CA THR A 132 12.86 3.19 12.55
C THR A 132 12.49 2.52 13.85
N GLY A 133 11.48 1.64 13.80
CA GLY A 133 10.99 0.93 14.97
C GLY A 133 10.07 1.77 15.86
N GLY A 134 9.67 1.16 16.97
CA GLY A 134 8.99 1.82 18.09
C GLY A 134 7.71 2.59 17.79
N ARG A 135 7.24 3.30 18.82
CA ARG A 135 6.05 4.15 18.80
C ARG A 135 6.41 5.62 19.04
N LEU A 136 5.92 6.50 18.18
CA LEU A 136 5.95 7.95 18.42
C LEU A 136 4.53 8.40 18.77
N ASP A 137 4.36 8.89 20.00
CA ASP A 137 3.07 9.31 20.54
C ASP A 137 3.02 10.84 20.61
N GLY A 138 2.13 11.46 19.81
CA GLY A 138 1.97 12.91 19.77
C GLY A 138 1.16 13.48 20.94
N ASN A 139 0.64 12.64 21.84
CA ASN A 139 -0.13 13.03 23.02
C ASN A 139 -1.29 14.02 22.74
N ALA A 140 -2.13 13.71 21.75
CA ALA A 140 -3.16 14.60 21.22
C ALA A 140 -4.02 15.29 22.29
N THR A 141 -4.37 14.59 23.36
CA THR A 141 -5.19 15.12 24.46
C THR A 141 -4.56 16.31 25.17
N ASN A 142 -3.22 16.40 25.17
CA ASN A 142 -2.46 17.47 25.78
C ASN A 142 -1.95 18.50 24.76
N GLN A 143 -2.26 18.34 23.46
CA GLN A 143 -1.87 19.28 22.41
C GLN A 143 -2.96 20.33 22.16
N SER A 144 -2.56 21.54 21.80
CA SER A 144 -3.51 22.55 21.30
C SER A 144 -4.11 22.10 19.95
N PRO A 145 -5.37 22.47 19.64
CA PRO A 145 -6.00 22.16 18.35
C PRO A 145 -5.19 22.75 17.18
N GLY A 146 -4.70 21.91 16.26
CA GLY A 146 -4.03 22.40 15.05
C GLY A 146 -2.96 21.52 14.41
N TYR A 147 -2.41 20.51 15.11
CA TYR A 147 -1.16 19.86 14.65
C TYR A 147 -1.26 18.42 14.26
N ARG A 148 -0.72 18.16 13.06
CA ARG A 148 -0.66 16.84 12.41
C ARG A 148 0.78 16.39 12.15
N THR A 149 1.81 16.94 12.80
CA THR A 149 3.22 16.67 12.46
C THR A 149 4.04 16.22 13.66
N VAL A 150 4.57 15.00 13.59
CA VAL A 150 5.51 14.39 14.56
C VAL A 150 6.94 14.42 14.01
N ILE A 151 7.11 14.35 12.68
CA ILE A 151 8.42 14.42 12.02
C ILE A 151 8.40 15.50 10.92
N LEU A 152 9.39 16.40 10.89
CA LEU A 152 9.54 17.45 9.89
C LEU A 152 10.81 17.26 9.05
N LEU A 153 10.66 17.21 7.73
CA LEU A 153 11.76 17.07 6.78
C LEU A 153 11.80 18.27 5.84
N THR A 154 12.89 19.05 5.86
CA THR A 154 13.07 20.22 4.99
C THR A 154 14.27 20.01 4.06
N ASN A 155 14.04 19.92 2.73
CA ASN A 155 15.08 19.61 1.73
C ASN A 155 15.87 18.32 2.02
N VAL A 156 15.20 17.28 2.51
CA VAL A 156 15.84 16.03 2.94
C VAL A 156 15.73 14.93 1.87
N SER A 157 16.78 14.15 1.64
CA SER A 157 16.80 13.09 0.61
C SER A 157 17.23 11.71 1.13
N ASN A 158 16.89 10.65 0.38
CA ASN A 158 17.32 9.26 0.61
C ASN A 158 17.10 8.75 2.05
N SER A 159 15.99 9.16 2.67
CA SER A 159 15.72 8.89 4.08
C SER A 159 14.73 7.75 4.27
N ARG A 160 14.77 7.07 5.41
CA ARG A 160 13.84 5.98 5.75
C ARG A 160 13.18 6.23 7.09
N ILE A 161 11.90 6.54 7.07
CA ILE A 161 11.03 6.64 8.24
C ILE A 161 10.16 5.38 8.28
N ASP A 162 10.20 4.62 9.37
CA ASP A 162 9.43 3.38 9.56
C ASP A 162 9.09 3.17 11.03
N THR A 163 8.03 3.85 11.51
CA THR A 163 7.69 3.93 12.94
C THR A 163 6.18 3.86 13.15
N TYR A 164 5.69 3.40 14.31
CA TYR A 164 4.27 3.48 14.68
C TYR A 164 3.94 4.88 15.23
N MET A 165 3.40 5.78 14.41
CA MET A 165 3.07 7.14 14.85
C MET A 165 1.58 7.26 15.17
N THR A 166 1.22 7.77 16.36
CA THR A 166 -0.17 7.83 16.83
C THR A 166 -0.46 9.06 17.71
N ASN A 167 -1.74 9.21 18.07
CA ASN A 167 -2.24 10.17 19.06
C ASN A 167 -1.82 11.61 18.76
N VAL A 168 -2.21 12.13 17.60
CA VAL A 168 -1.89 13.48 17.13
C VAL A 168 -3.21 14.25 16.92
N SER A 169 -3.30 15.51 17.35
CA SER A 169 -4.55 16.31 17.37
C SER A 169 -5.07 16.68 15.97
N VAL A 170 -6.40 16.76 15.79
CA VAL A 170 -7.03 17.11 14.51
C VAL A 170 -7.97 18.30 14.73
N ALA A 171 -7.70 19.44 14.09
CA ALA A 171 -8.67 20.55 14.01
C ALA A 171 -9.62 20.34 12.81
N ALA A 172 -10.86 20.82 12.95
CA ALA A 172 -11.98 20.67 12.01
C ALA A 172 -12.00 21.76 10.91
N ASP A 173 -11.11 22.75 11.00
CA ASP A 173 -11.37 24.09 10.45
C ASP A 173 -10.54 24.45 9.20
N ASN A 174 -9.57 23.63 8.77
CA ASN A 174 -8.67 23.99 7.65
C ASN A 174 -8.29 22.78 6.76
N ALA A 175 -8.98 22.61 5.63
CA ALA A 175 -8.49 21.91 4.44
C ALA A 175 -7.64 22.90 3.60
N PRO A 176 -6.43 22.57 3.07
CA PRO A 176 -6.05 21.32 2.39
C PRO A 176 -4.56 20.90 2.57
N ALA A 177 -3.96 21.00 3.76
CA ALA A 177 -2.55 20.57 3.98
C ALA A 177 -2.37 19.04 4.17
N THR A 178 -3.38 18.26 3.75
CA THR A 178 -3.54 16.84 4.08
C THR A 178 -3.05 15.92 2.97
N ILE A 179 -1.75 15.93 2.65
CA ILE A 179 -1.20 14.90 1.75
C ILE A 179 0.20 14.53 2.22
N ASN A 180 0.38 13.22 2.50
CA ASN A 180 1.60 12.41 2.54
C ASN A 180 2.18 11.98 3.91
N GLY A 181 1.87 10.76 4.38
CA GLY A 181 2.59 10.11 5.50
C GLY A 181 2.04 10.33 6.91
N ALA A 182 0.75 10.70 7.01
CA ALA A 182 -0.10 10.95 8.19
C ALA A 182 0.42 11.88 9.30
N TYR A 183 1.66 11.73 9.75
CA TYR A 183 2.30 12.56 10.78
C TYR A 183 3.72 13.02 10.43
N VAL A 184 4.14 12.85 9.18
CA VAL A 184 5.42 13.35 8.66
C VAL A 184 5.14 14.50 7.68
N LYS A 185 5.81 15.64 7.85
CA LYS A 185 5.70 16.79 6.93
C LYS A 185 6.99 16.92 6.13
N GLN A 186 6.88 16.95 4.80
CA GLN A 186 7.98 17.24 3.89
C GLN A 186 7.83 18.65 3.31
N VAL A 187 8.91 19.44 3.38
CA VAL A 187 8.98 20.83 2.90
C VAL A 187 10.16 20.97 1.94
N GLY A 188 9.94 21.60 0.79
CA GLY A 188 10.99 21.84 -0.20
C GLY A 188 11.41 20.58 -0.98
N ARG A 189 12.70 20.47 -1.31
CA ARG A 189 13.24 19.44 -2.20
C ARG A 189 13.47 18.10 -1.48
N CYS A 190 12.41 17.31 -1.33
CA CYS A 190 12.49 15.99 -0.70
C CYS A 190 12.45 14.86 -1.74
N TYR A 191 13.50 14.05 -1.85
CA TYR A 191 13.65 13.00 -2.90
C TYR A 191 14.11 11.67 -2.33
N GLY A 192 13.59 10.55 -2.85
CA GLY A 192 14.05 9.20 -2.47
C GLY A 192 13.75 8.82 -1.01
N ASN A 193 12.84 9.54 -0.34
CA ASN A 193 12.45 9.23 1.03
C ASN A 193 11.40 8.12 1.05
N THR A 194 11.60 7.13 1.90
CA THR A 194 10.65 6.07 2.25
C THR A 194 9.98 6.45 3.57
N ILE A 195 8.65 6.53 3.62
CA ILE A 195 7.90 6.87 4.83
C ILE A 195 6.82 5.81 5.06
N VAL A 196 6.97 5.06 6.14
CA VAL A 196 6.02 4.07 6.62
C VAL A 196 5.57 4.48 8.02
N ASN A 197 4.31 4.85 8.15
CA ASN A 197 3.67 4.92 9.46
C ASN A 197 3.09 3.54 9.77
N ARG A 198 3.64 2.77 10.71
CA ARG A 198 3.12 1.43 11.05
C ARG A 198 1.70 1.44 11.64
N LYS A 199 1.19 2.59 12.08
CA LYS A 199 -0.24 2.75 12.42
C LYS A 199 -1.11 2.68 11.17
N PHE A 200 -0.60 3.19 10.05
CA PHE A 200 -1.22 3.11 8.73
C PHE A 200 -0.23 2.39 7.80
N PRO A 201 0.04 1.10 8.00
CA PRO A 201 1.09 0.37 7.28
C PRO A 201 0.84 0.35 5.75
N ASN A 202 -0.37 0.74 5.35
CA ASN A 202 -0.89 0.82 4.00
C ASN A 202 -0.90 2.24 3.42
N ILE A 203 -0.37 3.25 4.13
CA ILE A 203 0.17 4.41 3.43
C ILE A 203 1.36 3.84 2.67
N LEU A 204 1.09 3.41 1.43
CA LEU A 204 2.09 3.38 0.38
C LEU A 204 2.98 4.57 0.68
N ASN A 205 4.30 4.34 0.75
CA ASN A 205 5.26 5.37 0.39
C ASN A 205 4.53 6.24 -0.60
N VAL A 206 4.31 7.50 -0.22
CA VAL A 206 4.05 8.54 -1.17
C VAL A 206 4.92 8.11 -2.32
N VAL A 207 4.32 7.57 -3.38
CA VAL A 207 4.91 7.68 -4.69
C VAL A 207 5.11 9.18 -4.64
N PRO A 208 6.36 9.73 -4.55
CA PRO A 208 6.50 11.16 -4.67
C PRO A 208 5.53 11.56 -5.79
N ALA A 209 5.07 12.80 -5.85
CA ALA A 209 4.48 13.25 -7.12
C ALA A 209 5.38 12.89 -8.36
N TYR A 210 6.59 12.37 -8.12
CA TYR A 210 7.51 11.64 -8.97
C TYR A 210 8.09 10.29 -8.41
N SER A 211 7.32 9.22 -8.09
CA SER A 211 7.97 7.88 -8.14
C SER A 211 7.94 7.41 -9.59
N PRO A 212 9.09 7.30 -10.27
CA PRO A 212 9.13 6.63 -11.54
C PRO A 212 8.82 5.16 -11.27
N MET A 213 7.62 4.71 -11.62
CA MET A 213 7.53 3.36 -12.18
C MET A 213 8.62 3.31 -13.25
N ASN A 214 9.60 2.41 -13.08
CA ASN A 214 10.73 2.29 -13.99
C ASN A 214 10.22 2.36 -15.44
N GLN A 215 10.76 3.33 -16.18
CA GLN A 215 10.35 3.93 -17.46
C GLN A 215 10.26 2.97 -18.67
N ASN A 216 10.03 1.68 -18.45
CA ASN A 216 10.15 0.66 -19.50
C ASN A 216 8.79 0.23 -20.08
N SER A 217 7.65 0.80 -19.64
CA SER A 217 6.33 0.54 -20.24
C SER A 217 5.41 1.76 -20.38
N GLU A 218 5.78 2.92 -19.81
CA GLU A 218 5.04 4.17 -19.98
C GLU A 218 5.61 4.94 -21.17
N GLN A 219 4.78 5.23 -22.18
CA GLN A 219 5.15 6.22 -23.18
C GLN A 219 4.39 7.52 -22.88
N LEU A 220 5.13 8.49 -22.36
CA LEU A 220 4.63 9.82 -22.08
C LEU A 220 4.40 10.56 -23.41
N LEU A 221 3.16 10.95 -23.68
CA LEU A 221 2.78 11.67 -24.91
C LEU A 221 2.88 13.18 -24.74
N LEU A 222 2.60 13.63 -23.52
CA LEU A 222 2.76 15.01 -23.09
C LEU A 222 3.94 15.12 -22.12
N SER A 223 5.15 15.28 -22.64
CA SER A 223 6.30 15.81 -21.88
C SER A 223 6.73 17.11 -22.53
N ASN A 224 6.44 18.24 -21.90
CA ASN A 224 6.92 19.57 -22.32
C ASN A 224 6.47 20.06 -23.72
N CYS A 225 5.49 19.44 -24.38
CA CYS A 225 4.90 19.91 -25.64
C CYS A 225 5.85 20.14 -26.83
N ASP A 226 7.13 19.81 -26.68
CA ASP A 226 8.14 19.77 -27.73
C ASP A 226 7.93 18.56 -28.68
N THR A 227 6.87 17.78 -28.47
CA THR A 227 6.57 16.50 -29.14
C THR A 227 5.64 16.62 -30.35
N GLY A 228 5.41 17.83 -30.89
CA GLY A 228 4.68 18.04 -32.15
C GLY A 228 3.15 18.10 -32.05
N TRP A 229 2.61 18.54 -30.90
CA TRP A 229 1.17 18.66 -30.66
C TRP A 229 0.49 19.67 -31.61
N GLN A 230 -0.62 19.27 -32.24
CA GLN A 230 -1.50 20.21 -32.93
C GLN A 230 -2.59 20.66 -31.96
N LEU A 231 -2.40 21.87 -31.42
CA LEU A 231 -3.39 22.48 -30.55
C LEU A 231 -4.65 22.80 -31.35
N GLY A 232 -5.81 22.44 -30.81
CA GLY A 232 -7.08 22.97 -31.30
C GLY A 232 -7.08 24.49 -31.20
N SER A 233 -7.89 25.17 -32.01
CA SER A 233 -7.89 26.64 -32.12
C SER A 233 -8.07 27.40 -30.80
N ASN A 234 -8.57 26.74 -29.76
CA ASN A 234 -8.88 27.33 -28.45
C ASN A 234 -8.10 26.66 -27.29
N ALA A 235 -7.04 25.90 -27.59
CA ALA A 235 -6.15 25.33 -26.58
C ALA A 235 -4.92 26.23 -26.38
N SER A 236 -4.51 26.44 -25.13
CA SER A 236 -3.39 27.33 -24.78
C SER A 236 -2.72 26.90 -23.47
N TYR A 237 -1.54 27.43 -23.17
CA TYR A 237 -0.88 27.17 -21.87
C TYR A 237 -1.37 28.12 -20.79
N SER A 238 -1.63 27.60 -19.60
CA SER A 238 -1.96 28.39 -18.42
C SER A 238 -1.22 27.90 -17.19
N THR A 239 -0.77 28.82 -16.35
CA THR A 239 -0.28 28.49 -15.00
C THR A 239 -1.46 28.10 -14.12
N VAL A 240 -1.35 27.00 -13.40
CA VAL A 240 -2.36 26.53 -12.44
C VAL A 240 -1.65 25.97 -11.21
N GLU A 241 -2.29 25.99 -10.05
CA GLU A 241 -1.76 25.39 -8.82
C GLU A 241 -1.74 23.86 -8.89
N GLY A 242 -0.64 23.25 -8.42
CA GLY A 242 -0.43 21.80 -8.39
C GLY A 242 -0.14 21.18 -9.75
N THR A 243 0.51 21.94 -10.65
CA THR A 243 0.88 21.50 -12.01
C THR A 243 2.24 20.82 -12.04
N TYR A 244 2.38 19.76 -12.82
CA TYR A 244 3.59 18.93 -12.87
C TYR A 244 4.34 19.04 -14.20
N LEU A 245 3.76 19.74 -15.19
CA LEU A 245 4.46 20.12 -16.41
C LEU A 245 5.46 21.27 -16.17
N THR A 246 6.45 21.32 -17.06
CA THR A 246 7.55 22.28 -17.12
C THR A 246 7.11 23.73 -16.94
N ASN A 247 7.84 24.45 -16.08
CA ASN A 247 7.58 25.84 -15.70
C ASN A 247 6.21 26.08 -15.01
N GLY A 248 5.56 25.04 -14.49
CA GLY A 248 4.31 25.14 -13.73
C GLY A 248 3.09 25.48 -14.59
N LYS A 249 3.05 25.01 -15.85
CA LYS A 249 1.96 25.30 -16.81
C LYS A 249 1.27 24.03 -17.29
N SER A 250 -0.06 24.00 -17.27
CA SER A 250 -0.86 22.93 -17.91
C SER A 250 -1.45 23.37 -19.23
N LEU A 251 -1.85 22.40 -20.06
CA LEU A 251 -2.61 22.66 -21.27
C LEU A 251 -4.06 23.01 -20.91
N LYS A 252 -4.42 24.28 -21.03
CA LYS A 252 -5.79 24.77 -20.90
C LYS A 252 -6.56 24.53 -22.20
N MET A 253 -7.66 23.79 -22.10
CA MET A 253 -8.56 23.47 -23.19
C MET A 253 -9.95 24.02 -22.86
N ALA A 254 -10.42 25.01 -23.62
CA ALA A 254 -11.78 25.50 -23.50
C ALA A 254 -12.78 24.40 -23.85
N TYR A 255 -13.93 24.39 -23.18
CA TYR A 255 -15.01 23.46 -23.53
C TYR A 255 -15.59 23.78 -24.92
N ASN A 256 -16.13 22.76 -25.58
CA ASN A 256 -16.64 22.80 -26.96
C ASN A 256 -15.61 23.33 -27.98
N SER A 257 -14.32 23.24 -27.66
CA SER A 257 -13.26 23.57 -28.59
C SER A 257 -13.11 22.51 -29.68
N ALA A 258 -12.40 22.87 -30.74
CA ALA A 258 -11.84 21.89 -31.67
C ALA A 258 -10.95 20.92 -30.88
N ARG A 259 -11.02 19.62 -31.23
CA ARG A 259 -10.19 18.59 -30.61
C ARG A 259 -8.70 18.94 -30.75
N SER A 260 -7.93 18.70 -29.70
CA SER A 260 -6.46 18.75 -29.76
C SER A 260 -5.92 17.38 -30.08
N GLU A 261 -4.94 17.29 -30.97
CA GLU A 261 -4.48 16.02 -31.54
C GLU A 261 -2.99 15.75 -31.29
N PHE A 262 -2.68 14.48 -31.09
CA PHE A 262 -1.35 13.91 -30.91
C PHE A 262 -1.11 12.97 -32.07
N GLN A 263 0.04 13.10 -32.70
CA GLN A 263 0.52 12.12 -33.66
C GLN A 263 1.64 11.34 -32.99
N PHE A 264 1.49 10.02 -32.94
CA PHE A 264 2.54 9.15 -32.46
C PHE A 264 3.68 9.12 -33.49
N PRO A 265 4.95 9.09 -33.07
CA PRO A 265 6.10 8.92 -33.98
C PRO A 265 5.99 7.64 -34.80
N GLU A 266 5.43 6.59 -34.20
CA GLU A 266 5.12 5.30 -34.81
C GLU A 266 3.72 4.84 -34.39
N ALA A 267 3.10 3.99 -35.19
CA ALA A 267 1.78 3.46 -34.84
C ALA A 267 1.86 2.56 -33.60
N VAL A 268 0.95 2.77 -32.66
CA VAL A 268 0.85 2.06 -31.37
C VAL A 268 -0.27 1.02 -31.44
N ASP A 269 0.02 -0.17 -30.92
CA ASP A 269 -0.96 -1.24 -30.74
C ASP A 269 -1.76 -1.03 -29.44
N PHE A 270 -2.88 -0.32 -29.55
CA PHE A 270 -3.76 -0.07 -28.41
C PHE A 270 -4.65 -1.26 -28.03
N ARG A 271 -4.50 -2.44 -28.65
CA ARG A 271 -5.18 -3.66 -28.15
C ARG A 271 -4.76 -4.00 -26.73
N ARG A 272 -3.51 -3.68 -26.39
CA ARG A 272 -2.89 -3.96 -25.09
C ARG A 272 -2.40 -2.69 -24.42
N CYS A 273 -2.98 -1.54 -24.75
CA CYS A 273 -2.63 -0.30 -24.11
C CYS A 273 -3.87 0.39 -23.57
N ILE A 274 -3.71 1.09 -22.45
CA ILE A 274 -4.71 2.01 -21.92
C ILE A 274 -4.13 3.41 -21.97
N LEU A 275 -4.93 4.34 -22.48
CA LEU A 275 -4.61 5.75 -22.45
C LEU A 275 -4.98 6.32 -21.10
N HIS A 276 -4.10 7.14 -20.56
CA HIS A 276 -4.22 7.83 -19.29
C HIS A 276 -4.17 9.35 -19.51
N VAL A 277 -5.06 10.08 -18.84
CA VAL A 277 -5.17 11.54 -18.93
C VAL A 277 -5.33 12.14 -17.53
N LEU A 278 -4.35 12.90 -17.06
CA LEU A 278 -4.46 13.69 -15.83
C LEU A 278 -5.05 15.06 -16.18
N VAL A 279 -6.26 15.33 -15.72
CA VAL A 279 -7.03 16.53 -16.04
C VAL A 279 -7.63 17.19 -14.80
N LYS A 280 -7.75 18.51 -14.81
CA LYS A 280 -8.47 19.31 -13.81
C LYS A 280 -9.50 20.19 -14.50
N PHE A 281 -10.65 20.38 -13.89
CA PHE A 281 -11.71 21.26 -14.39
C PHE A 281 -11.79 22.52 -13.54
N ASP A 282 -11.99 23.71 -14.10
CA ASP A 282 -12.17 24.93 -13.30
C ASP A 282 -13.57 25.03 -12.69
N GLU A 283 -14.60 24.62 -13.40
CA GLU A 283 -15.99 24.66 -12.96
C GLU A 283 -16.59 23.24 -12.95
N VAL A 284 -17.46 22.97 -11.97
CA VAL A 284 -18.22 21.71 -11.90
C VAL A 284 -19.19 21.80 -13.06
N PRO A 285 -19.04 20.95 -14.07
CA PRO A 285 -19.89 21.11 -15.22
C PRO A 285 -21.33 20.75 -14.83
N THR A 286 -22.23 21.71 -14.95
CA THR A 286 -23.67 21.45 -14.75
C THR A 286 -24.18 20.74 -16.02
N GLY A 287 -24.54 19.46 -15.90
CA GLY A 287 -25.00 18.61 -17.02
C GLY A 287 -24.00 17.52 -17.44
N SER A 288 -24.23 16.88 -18.59
CA SER A 288 -23.37 15.83 -19.12
C SER A 288 -22.11 16.43 -19.74
N THR A 289 -21.10 16.69 -18.92
CA THR A 289 -19.77 16.98 -19.48
C THR A 289 -19.08 15.71 -19.85
N THR A 290 -18.41 15.75 -20.98
CA THR A 290 -17.83 14.59 -21.60
C THR A 290 -16.38 14.92 -21.95
N LEU A 291 -15.43 14.16 -21.43
CA LEU A 291 -14.13 14.05 -22.09
C LEU A 291 -14.23 12.94 -23.13
N LYS A 292 -13.93 13.30 -24.36
CA LYS A 292 -13.83 12.39 -25.49
C LYS A 292 -12.36 12.15 -25.84
N ALA A 293 -11.96 10.89 -25.86
CA ALA A 293 -10.73 10.44 -26.47
C ALA A 293 -11.03 9.83 -27.85
N THR A 294 -10.32 10.25 -28.89
CA THR A 294 -10.51 9.78 -30.27
C THR A 294 -9.24 9.12 -30.77
N PHE A 295 -9.29 7.83 -31.08
CA PHE A 295 -8.15 7.07 -31.60
C PHE A 295 -8.24 6.98 -33.12
N MET A 296 -7.12 7.14 -33.83
CA MET A 296 -7.06 7.28 -35.29
C MET A 296 -5.87 6.50 -35.86
N THR A 297 -6.03 5.85 -37.02
CA THR A 297 -4.95 5.04 -37.64
C THR A 297 -4.27 5.69 -38.84
N ASP A 298 -4.97 6.48 -39.67
CA ASP A 298 -4.39 7.01 -40.93
C ASP A 298 -5.07 8.31 -41.42
N SER A 299 -6.41 8.39 -41.32
CA SER A 299 -7.22 9.53 -41.79
C SER A 299 -8.30 9.94 -40.77
N ILE A 300 -8.89 11.14 -40.94
CA ILE A 300 -10.03 11.62 -40.12
C ILE A 300 -11.23 10.66 -40.18
N THR A 301 -11.36 9.86 -41.24
CA THR A 301 -12.49 8.95 -41.45
C THR A 301 -12.31 7.60 -40.76
N ASN A 302 -11.08 7.23 -40.38
CA ASN A 302 -10.76 5.94 -39.76
C ASN A 302 -10.46 6.10 -38.26
N ARG A 303 -11.53 6.26 -37.46
CA ARG A 303 -11.43 6.60 -36.04
C ARG A 303 -12.47 5.88 -35.19
N THR A 304 -12.11 5.61 -33.95
CA THR A 304 -13.05 5.22 -32.89
C THR A 304 -12.99 6.25 -31.76
N GLY A 305 -14.14 6.49 -31.12
CA GLY A 305 -14.25 7.40 -29.99
C GLY A 305 -14.58 6.64 -28.72
N ASP A 306 -13.83 6.92 -27.66
CA ASP A 306 -14.22 6.58 -26.32
C ASP A 306 -14.70 7.84 -25.59
N GLU A 307 -15.81 7.70 -24.88
CA GLU A 307 -16.52 8.79 -24.24
C GLU A 307 -16.63 8.51 -22.76
N MET A 308 -15.99 9.35 -21.95
CA MET A 308 -16.18 9.30 -20.51
C MET A 308 -17.09 10.46 -20.11
N ARG A 309 -18.33 10.11 -19.74
CA ARG A 309 -19.29 11.05 -19.17
C ARG A 309 -18.91 11.36 -17.74
N LEU A 310 -18.53 12.61 -17.52
CA LEU A 310 -18.30 13.22 -16.23
C LEU A 310 -19.64 13.78 -15.74
N THR A 311 -20.52 12.90 -15.24
CA THR A 311 -21.81 13.29 -14.65
C THR A 311 -21.59 13.90 -13.26
N ASN A 312 -22.20 15.05 -12.95
CA ASN A 312 -22.43 15.75 -11.64
C ASN A 312 -21.38 15.72 -10.51
N ASN A 313 -20.29 14.98 -10.65
CA ASN A 313 -19.32 14.60 -9.62
C ASN A 313 -17.88 14.82 -10.10
N ALA A 314 -17.68 15.46 -11.26
CA ALA A 314 -16.38 16.07 -11.57
C ALA A 314 -16.17 17.23 -10.60
N ILE A 315 -15.10 17.15 -9.82
CA ILE A 315 -14.85 18.11 -8.75
C ILE A 315 -14.06 19.26 -9.35
N ALA A 316 -14.69 20.44 -9.43
CA ALA A 316 -14.01 21.67 -9.80
C ALA A 316 -12.75 21.86 -8.96
N GLY A 317 -11.70 22.36 -9.58
CA GLY A 317 -10.45 22.68 -8.92
C GLY A 317 -9.54 21.49 -8.66
N ARG A 318 -9.89 20.26 -9.05
CA ARG A 318 -9.11 19.05 -8.71
C ARG A 318 -8.57 18.27 -9.90
N TRP A 319 -7.40 17.69 -9.70
CA TRP A 319 -6.78 16.76 -10.63
C TRP A 319 -7.44 15.39 -10.54
N MET A 320 -7.81 14.86 -11.70
CA MET A 320 -8.44 13.57 -11.92
C MET A 320 -7.68 12.83 -13.00
N HIS A 321 -7.41 11.55 -12.76
CA HIS A 321 -6.69 10.71 -13.69
C HIS A 321 -7.71 9.86 -14.44
N LEU A 322 -8.04 10.17 -15.69
CA LEU A 322 -9.01 9.43 -16.52
C LEU A 322 -8.30 8.37 -17.36
N THR A 323 -9.01 7.28 -17.69
CA THR A 323 -8.49 6.22 -18.58
C THR A 323 -9.41 5.94 -19.76
N PHE A 324 -8.84 5.66 -20.93
CA PHE A 324 -9.58 5.39 -22.18
C PHE A 324 -9.02 4.20 -22.94
N HIS A 325 -9.87 3.51 -23.71
CA HIS A 325 -9.45 2.40 -24.57
C HIS A 325 -10.25 2.35 -25.88
N PRO A 326 -9.61 2.24 -27.06
CA PRO A 326 -10.32 2.33 -28.35
C PRO A 326 -11.32 1.20 -28.62
N GLY A 327 -11.06 0.00 -28.09
CA GLY A 327 -11.96 -1.14 -28.20
C GLY A 327 -13.17 -1.08 -27.27
N GLN A 328 -13.40 -0.01 -26.49
CA GLN A 328 -14.63 0.15 -25.71
C GLN A 328 -15.67 0.86 -26.57
N PRO A 329 -16.76 0.19 -26.98
CA PRO A 329 -17.82 0.86 -27.72
C PRO A 329 -18.58 1.80 -26.77
N SER A 330 -18.14 3.05 -26.68
CA SER A 330 -19.08 4.15 -26.46
C SER A 330 -19.89 4.33 -27.74
N ALA A 331 -21.14 4.82 -27.66
CA ALA A 331 -22.17 4.69 -28.70
C ALA A 331 -21.92 5.37 -30.07
N TRP A 332 -20.68 5.69 -30.46
CA TRP A 332 -20.39 6.56 -31.60
C TRP A 332 -19.27 6.02 -32.52
N TYR A 333 -19.74 5.41 -33.62
CA TYR A 333 -19.15 5.20 -34.95
C TYR A 333 -17.64 4.92 -35.08
N ASP A 334 -17.30 3.67 -35.42
CA ASP A 334 -16.46 3.48 -36.60
C ASP A 334 -17.34 3.81 -37.82
N THR A 335 -17.23 5.02 -38.36
CA THR A 335 -18.01 5.43 -39.55
C THR A 335 -17.59 4.70 -40.82
N SER A 336 -16.51 3.90 -40.78
CA SER A 336 -15.84 3.35 -41.96
C SER A 336 -15.70 1.82 -41.97
N GLY A 337 -15.80 1.15 -40.82
CA GLY A 337 -15.50 -0.27 -40.65
C GLY A 337 -14.00 -0.61 -40.76
N ALA A 338 -13.13 0.41 -40.86
CA ALA A 338 -11.72 0.26 -41.18
C ALA A 338 -10.79 0.46 -39.97
N PHE A 339 -11.32 0.71 -38.77
CA PHE A 339 -10.48 1.08 -37.63
C PHE A 339 -9.66 -0.10 -37.13
N ASN A 340 -8.33 0.09 -37.10
CA ASN A 340 -7.40 -0.91 -36.63
C ASN A 340 -6.71 -0.47 -35.34
N GLU A 341 -7.23 -0.97 -34.21
CA GLU A 341 -6.67 -0.76 -32.86
C GLU A 341 -5.18 -1.16 -32.74
N ALA A 342 -4.66 -2.02 -33.64
CA ALA A 342 -3.25 -2.38 -33.67
C ALA A 342 -2.33 -1.35 -34.30
N ARG A 343 -2.88 -0.28 -34.90
CA ARG A 343 -2.14 0.69 -35.70
C ARG A 343 -2.58 2.14 -35.43
N VAL A 344 -2.89 2.48 -34.19
CA VAL A 344 -3.28 3.85 -33.84
C VAL A 344 -2.05 4.75 -33.98
N ASN A 345 -2.10 5.72 -34.88
CA ASN A 345 -1.00 6.67 -35.08
C ASN A 345 -1.37 8.10 -34.66
N ARG A 346 -2.64 8.36 -34.30
CA ARG A 346 -3.07 9.63 -33.74
C ARG A 346 -4.10 9.46 -32.61
N LEU A 347 -4.08 10.40 -31.68
CA LEU A 347 -5.02 10.49 -30.57
C LEU A 347 -5.56 11.92 -30.47
N GLY A 348 -6.86 12.08 -30.26
CA GLY A 348 -7.51 13.39 -30.09
C GLY A 348 -8.21 13.49 -28.74
N LEU A 349 -8.08 14.63 -28.06
CA LEU A 349 -8.84 14.95 -26.85
C LEU A 349 -9.78 16.12 -27.10
N GLN A 350 -11.02 15.99 -26.62
CA GLN A 350 -12.04 17.03 -26.70
C GLN A 350 -12.91 17.04 -25.45
N PHE A 351 -13.17 18.23 -24.92
CA PHE A 351 -14.09 18.43 -23.81
C PHE A 351 -15.40 19.04 -24.32
N LEU A 352 -16.52 18.39 -24.03
CA LEU A 352 -17.86 18.83 -24.40
C LEU A 352 -18.63 19.19 -23.13
N SER A 353 -19.06 20.44 -23.00
CA SER A 353 -19.71 20.97 -21.80
C SER A 353 -20.36 22.32 -22.07
N THR A 354 -21.23 22.81 -21.18
CA THR A 354 -21.91 24.11 -21.35
C THR A 354 -20.98 25.31 -21.23
N ASN A 355 -20.13 25.39 -20.19
CA ASN A 355 -19.18 26.49 -19.93
C ASN A 355 -18.00 26.03 -19.05
N GLY A 356 -16.80 26.60 -19.24
CA GLY A 356 -15.60 26.32 -18.44
C GLY A 356 -14.36 25.90 -19.25
N ASN A 357 -13.31 25.45 -18.55
CA ASN A 357 -12.07 24.93 -19.10
C ASN A 357 -11.62 23.66 -18.39
N ALA A 358 -10.95 22.80 -19.16
CA ALA A 358 -10.15 21.70 -18.65
C ALA A 358 -8.67 22.07 -18.70
N TYR A 359 -7.90 21.56 -17.76
CA TYR A 359 -6.45 21.67 -17.70
C TYR A 359 -5.89 20.27 -17.77
N VAL A 360 -5.12 19.95 -18.79
CA VAL A 360 -4.48 18.65 -18.96
C VAL A 360 -3.01 18.79 -18.61
N ASP A 361 -2.57 18.00 -17.65
CA ASP A 361 -1.19 18.04 -17.18
C ASP A 361 -0.39 16.84 -17.66
N ARG A 362 -1.02 15.69 -17.85
CA ARG A 362 -0.31 14.52 -18.34
C ARG A 362 -1.19 13.69 -19.25
N VAL A 363 -0.63 13.26 -20.38
CA VAL A 363 -1.22 12.26 -21.26
C VAL A 363 -0.16 11.21 -21.53
N TRP A 364 -0.45 9.96 -21.23
CA TRP A 364 0.46 8.84 -21.43
C TRP A 364 -0.34 7.58 -21.70
N TYR A 365 0.30 6.56 -22.24
CA TYR A 365 -0.32 5.24 -22.26
C TYR A 365 0.56 4.24 -21.53
N THR A 366 -0.08 3.25 -20.93
CA THR A 366 0.58 2.10 -20.35
C THR A 366 0.20 0.86 -21.13
N HIS A 367 1.10 -0.11 -21.15
CA HIS A 367 0.75 -1.44 -21.63
C HIS A 367 -0.03 -2.16 -20.53
N ASN A 368 -1.16 -2.74 -20.89
CA ASN A 368 -1.87 -3.66 -20.05
C ASN A 368 -0.94 -4.82 -19.67
N SER A 369 -1.00 -5.20 -18.41
CA SER A 369 -0.32 -6.39 -17.93
C SER A 369 -0.92 -7.68 -18.51
N MET A 370 -0.36 -8.80 -18.07
CA MET A 370 -0.98 -10.12 -18.18
C MET A 370 -2.47 -10.09 -17.76
N PRO A 371 -3.35 -10.83 -18.46
CA PRO A 371 -4.75 -10.98 -18.05
C PRO A 371 -4.85 -11.68 -16.69
N ILE A 372 -5.53 -11.05 -15.74
CA ILE A 372 -5.77 -11.57 -14.39
C ILE A 372 -7.26 -11.52 -14.07
N ILE A 373 -7.76 -12.56 -13.41
CA ILE A 373 -9.13 -12.66 -12.91
C ILE A 373 -9.13 -12.60 -11.38
N SER A 374 -10.07 -11.87 -10.79
CA SER A 374 -10.39 -11.99 -9.36
C SER A 374 -11.88 -12.29 -9.20
N PHE A 375 -12.21 -13.24 -8.32
CA PHE A 375 -13.58 -13.49 -7.89
C PHE A 375 -13.78 -12.83 -6.53
N SER A 376 -14.70 -11.86 -6.44
CA SER A 376 -15.08 -11.21 -5.18
C SER A 376 -16.50 -11.55 -4.75
N PHE A 377 -16.69 -11.66 -3.45
CA PHE A 377 -17.97 -11.98 -2.81
C PHE A 377 -18.28 -10.91 -1.77
N ASP A 378 -19.39 -10.20 -1.98
CA ASP A 378 -19.80 -9.11 -1.11
C ASP A 378 -20.50 -9.66 0.14
N ASP A 379 -20.40 -8.88 1.21
CA ASP A 379 -20.95 -9.08 2.55
C ASP A 379 -20.52 -10.33 3.33
N CYS A 380 -19.77 -11.28 2.74
CA CYS A 380 -19.39 -12.56 3.37
C CYS A 380 -20.59 -13.42 3.82
N TRP A 381 -21.54 -13.65 2.90
CA TRP A 381 -22.62 -14.62 3.12
C TRP A 381 -22.06 -16.04 3.37
N LYS A 382 -22.55 -16.73 4.40
CA LYS A 382 -22.12 -18.10 4.75
C LYS A 382 -22.42 -19.09 3.62
N GLU A 383 -23.57 -18.94 2.98
CA GLU A 383 -23.96 -19.77 1.82
C GLU A 383 -22.97 -19.62 0.67
N ALA A 384 -22.48 -18.41 0.39
CA ALA A 384 -21.48 -18.17 -0.65
C ALA A 384 -20.14 -18.85 -0.32
N TRP A 385 -19.72 -18.81 0.95
CA TRP A 385 -18.55 -19.54 1.42
C TRP A 385 -18.68 -21.06 1.25
N ASP A 386 -19.83 -21.60 1.61
CA ASP A 386 -20.09 -23.05 1.56
C ASP A 386 -20.25 -23.56 0.12
N THR A 387 -20.69 -22.70 -0.80
CA THR A 387 -20.97 -23.08 -2.20
C THR A 387 -19.89 -22.59 -3.16
N TYR A 388 -19.86 -21.29 -3.48
CA TYR A 388 -18.85 -20.71 -4.39
C TYR A 388 -17.43 -20.87 -3.87
N GLY A 389 -17.22 -20.70 -2.55
CA GLY A 389 -15.92 -20.98 -1.93
C GLY A 389 -15.48 -22.43 -2.13
N ALA A 390 -16.39 -23.40 -2.00
CA ALA A 390 -16.09 -24.80 -2.27
C ALA A 390 -15.73 -25.07 -3.74
N VAL A 391 -16.39 -24.38 -4.68
CA VAL A 391 -16.01 -24.42 -6.11
C VAL A 391 -14.58 -23.89 -6.30
N LEU A 392 -14.23 -22.74 -5.74
CA LEU A 392 -12.87 -22.20 -5.87
C LEU A 392 -11.81 -23.16 -5.28
N ARG A 393 -12.05 -23.70 -4.08
CA ARG A 393 -11.16 -24.69 -3.45
C ARG A 393 -11.01 -25.97 -4.28
N LYS A 394 -12.07 -26.45 -4.93
CA LYS A 394 -12.04 -27.61 -5.85
C LYS A 394 -11.02 -27.42 -6.99
N TYR A 395 -10.81 -26.19 -7.45
CA TYR A 395 -9.84 -25.86 -8.50
C TYR A 395 -8.52 -25.29 -7.96
N GLY A 396 -8.30 -25.28 -6.64
CA GLY A 396 -7.10 -24.72 -6.01
C GLY A 396 -6.97 -23.21 -6.21
N LEU A 397 -8.09 -22.49 -6.26
CA LEU A 397 -8.15 -21.05 -6.52
C LEU A 397 -8.58 -20.28 -5.26
N SER A 398 -8.12 -19.04 -5.17
CA SER A 398 -8.50 -18.09 -4.14
C SER A 398 -9.54 -17.09 -4.63
N GLY A 399 -10.23 -16.48 -3.67
CA GLY A 399 -11.24 -15.44 -3.89
C GLY A 399 -11.11 -14.35 -2.83
N VAL A 400 -11.87 -13.27 -3.02
CA VAL A 400 -11.84 -12.08 -2.16
C VAL A 400 -13.20 -11.89 -1.50
N TRP A 401 -13.22 -11.72 -0.18
CA TRP A 401 -14.44 -11.68 0.62
C TRP A 401 -14.58 -10.31 1.28
N GLY A 402 -15.57 -9.52 0.87
CA GLY A 402 -15.86 -8.21 1.43
C GLY A 402 -16.63 -8.34 2.74
N PHE A 403 -16.00 -8.01 3.86
CA PHE A 403 -16.59 -8.21 5.19
C PHE A 403 -17.04 -6.89 5.83
N ASN A 404 -18.16 -6.93 6.54
CA ASN A 404 -18.76 -5.80 7.28
C ASN A 404 -18.72 -6.05 8.79
N PRO A 405 -17.65 -5.69 9.51
CA PRO A 405 -17.46 -6.19 10.87
C PRO A 405 -18.42 -5.62 11.92
N GLY A 406 -18.95 -4.42 11.69
CA GLY A 406 -19.85 -3.73 12.61
C GLY A 406 -21.33 -4.05 12.40
N MET A 407 -21.68 -4.64 11.26
CA MET A 407 -23.04 -5.08 11.00
C MET A 407 -23.41 -6.17 12.02
N SER A 408 -24.61 -6.11 12.60
CA SER A 408 -25.10 -7.17 13.47
C SER A 408 -25.21 -8.47 12.67
N ILE A 409 -24.17 -9.30 12.72
CA ILE A 409 -23.98 -10.50 11.90
C ILE A 409 -25.09 -11.50 12.22
N PRO A 410 -26.12 -11.64 11.37
CA PRO A 410 -27.09 -12.72 11.51
C PRO A 410 -26.44 -14.06 11.13
N SER A 411 -27.04 -15.18 11.55
CA SER A 411 -26.46 -16.53 11.43
C SER A 411 -26.18 -17.02 10.00
N ASN A 412 -26.61 -16.27 8.99
CA ASN A 412 -26.42 -16.55 7.57
C ASN A 412 -25.16 -15.88 6.97
N PHE A 413 -24.36 -15.19 7.77
CA PHE A 413 -23.08 -14.62 7.40
C PHE A 413 -21.93 -15.40 8.02
N MET A 414 -20.73 -15.26 7.47
CA MET A 414 -19.52 -15.90 7.98
C MET A 414 -19.21 -15.40 9.40
N SER A 415 -18.95 -16.35 10.31
CA SER A 415 -18.39 -16.05 11.63
C SER A 415 -16.90 -15.70 11.53
N LEU A 416 -16.32 -15.15 12.59
CA LEU A 416 -14.87 -14.93 12.65
C LEU A 416 -14.06 -16.23 12.45
N ALA A 417 -14.59 -17.37 12.87
CA ALA A 417 -13.96 -18.67 12.63
C ALA A 417 -13.99 -19.04 11.15
N ASP A 418 -15.11 -18.80 10.46
CA ASP A 418 -15.22 -19.01 9.02
C ASP A 418 -14.29 -18.08 8.23
N LEU A 419 -14.16 -16.82 8.66
CA LEU A 419 -13.23 -15.85 8.04
C LEU A 419 -11.78 -16.30 8.19
N ARG A 420 -11.40 -16.83 9.36
CA ARG A 420 -10.06 -17.40 9.59
C ARG A 420 -9.84 -18.64 8.73
N ASP A 421 -10.80 -19.55 8.65
CA ASP A 421 -10.74 -20.73 7.79
C ASP A 421 -10.57 -20.34 6.31
N ALA A 422 -11.34 -19.36 5.85
CA ALA A 422 -11.19 -18.83 4.49
C ALA A 422 -9.82 -18.22 4.25
N HIS A 423 -9.32 -17.42 5.19
CA HIS A 423 -7.99 -16.81 5.10
C HIS A 423 -6.87 -17.85 5.09
N ASP A 424 -6.94 -18.87 5.96
CA ASP A 424 -5.97 -19.96 6.04
C ASP A 424 -5.98 -20.84 4.78
N CYS A 425 -7.13 -20.89 4.08
CA CYS A 425 -7.27 -21.49 2.75
C CYS A 425 -6.73 -20.59 1.60
N GLY A 426 -6.12 -19.45 1.91
CA GLY A 426 -5.53 -18.52 0.95
C GLY A 426 -6.53 -17.55 0.30
N HIS A 427 -7.76 -17.44 0.81
CA HIS A 427 -8.68 -16.39 0.39
C HIS A 427 -8.35 -15.07 1.10
N GLU A 428 -8.70 -13.95 0.46
CA GLU A 428 -8.45 -12.63 1.03
C GLU A 428 -9.70 -12.06 1.69
N ILE A 429 -9.60 -11.53 2.91
CA ILE A 429 -10.69 -10.87 3.62
C ILE A 429 -10.47 -9.36 3.59
N ILE A 430 -11.36 -8.60 2.93
CA ILE A 430 -11.22 -7.16 2.75
C ILE A 430 -12.33 -6.38 3.44
N ASN A 431 -12.11 -5.08 3.62
CA ASN A 431 -13.09 -4.21 4.25
C ASN A 431 -14.23 -3.91 3.28
N HIS A 432 -15.48 -4.12 3.70
CA HIS A 432 -16.67 -3.73 2.95
C HIS A 432 -17.44 -2.57 3.62
N THR A 433 -16.76 -1.73 4.40
CA THR A 433 -17.28 -0.75 5.38
C THR A 433 -17.74 -1.40 6.69
N TRP A 434 -17.62 -0.66 7.81
CA TRP A 434 -17.99 -1.15 9.15
C TRP A 434 -19.45 -1.64 9.24
N ASN A 435 -20.44 -0.80 8.92
CA ASN A 435 -21.86 -1.09 9.10
C ASN A 435 -22.63 -1.22 7.78
N HIS A 436 -21.95 -1.62 6.71
CA HIS A 436 -22.53 -1.72 5.37
C HIS A 436 -23.26 -0.41 4.98
N ARG A 437 -22.60 0.75 5.17
CA ARG A 437 -23.20 2.08 4.90
C ARG A 437 -22.78 2.60 3.53
N ALA A 438 -23.72 3.17 2.78
CA ALA A 438 -23.42 3.90 1.56
C ALA A 438 -22.54 5.11 1.87
N LEU A 439 -21.37 5.21 1.24
CA LEU A 439 -20.45 6.33 1.45
C LEU A 439 -20.77 7.54 0.56
N SER A 440 -21.68 7.41 -0.40
CA SER A 440 -22.09 8.49 -1.32
C SER A 440 -22.75 9.68 -0.63
N TYR A 441 -23.31 9.52 0.56
CA TYR A 441 -24.05 10.56 1.29
C TYR A 441 -23.37 11.01 2.60
N ASN A 442 -22.13 10.56 2.83
CA ASN A 442 -21.43 10.76 4.10
C ASN A 442 -20.41 11.90 4.02
N SER A 443 -20.18 12.57 5.15
CA SER A 443 -19.05 13.49 5.32
C SER A 443 -17.72 12.74 5.30
N ALA A 444 -16.60 13.45 5.11
CA ALA A 444 -15.25 12.89 5.23
C ALA A 444 -15.08 12.06 6.52
N ALA A 445 -15.42 12.65 7.67
CA ALA A 445 -15.32 11.98 8.97
C ALA A 445 -16.17 10.70 9.04
N SER A 446 -17.41 10.73 8.53
CA SER A 446 -18.27 9.53 8.51
C SER A 446 -17.72 8.44 7.59
N CYS A 447 -17.09 8.81 6.47
CA CYS A 447 -16.39 7.87 5.60
C CYS A 447 -15.15 7.27 6.28
N GLU A 448 -14.33 8.09 6.95
CA GLU A 448 -13.18 7.65 7.75
C GLU A 448 -13.61 6.69 8.87
N ASP A 449 -14.66 7.01 9.62
CA ASP A 449 -15.19 6.15 10.67
C ASP A 449 -15.59 4.77 10.13
N GLN A 450 -16.29 4.72 9.00
CA GLN A 450 -16.70 3.46 8.39
C GLN A 450 -15.52 2.65 7.84
N ALA A 451 -14.52 3.32 7.27
CA ALA A 451 -13.38 2.68 6.64
C ALA A 451 -12.35 2.23 7.69
N PHE A 452 -11.93 3.12 8.59
CA PHE A 452 -10.89 2.82 9.56
C PHE A 452 -11.35 1.87 10.66
N ALA A 453 -12.60 1.93 11.11
CA ALA A 453 -13.10 0.92 12.05
C ALA A 453 -13.08 -0.50 11.44
N GLY A 454 -13.45 -0.62 10.15
CA GLY A 454 -13.35 -1.89 9.42
C GLY A 454 -11.91 -2.35 9.24
N GLN A 455 -11.00 -1.43 8.89
CA GLN A 455 -9.57 -1.70 8.76
C GLN A 455 -8.95 -2.16 10.08
N ASP A 456 -9.21 -1.46 11.18
CA ASP A 456 -8.69 -1.78 12.52
C ASP A 456 -9.14 -3.17 12.97
N PHE A 457 -10.38 -3.54 12.70
CA PHE A 457 -10.87 -4.89 12.97
C PHE A 457 -10.10 -5.94 12.18
N LEU A 458 -9.91 -5.74 10.87
CA LEU A 458 -9.21 -6.70 10.02
C LEU A 458 -7.77 -6.88 10.47
N VAL A 459 -7.05 -5.77 10.75
CA VAL A 459 -5.69 -5.80 11.27
C VAL A 459 -5.61 -6.53 12.60
N SER A 460 -6.51 -6.20 13.54
CA SER A 460 -6.54 -6.81 14.88
C SER A 460 -6.85 -8.31 14.86
N ASN A 461 -7.42 -8.82 13.76
CA ASN A 461 -7.77 -10.23 13.59
C ASN A 461 -6.83 -10.98 12.63
N GLY A 462 -5.73 -10.36 12.19
CA GLY A 462 -4.70 -10.99 11.36
C GLY A 462 -4.97 -10.95 9.86
N PHE A 463 -6.00 -10.25 9.40
CA PHE A 463 -6.34 -10.08 7.98
C PHE A 463 -5.62 -8.86 7.38
N THR A 464 -4.33 -8.71 7.67
CA THR A 464 -3.56 -7.50 7.34
C THR A 464 -3.47 -7.22 5.85
N ASP A 465 -3.39 -8.27 5.03
CA ASP A 465 -3.22 -8.16 3.59
C ASP A 465 -4.45 -7.54 2.93
N GLY A 466 -5.65 -7.94 3.36
CA GLY A 466 -6.91 -7.42 2.83
C GLY A 466 -7.37 -6.12 3.48
N ALA A 467 -6.84 -5.76 4.66
CA ALA A 467 -7.16 -4.52 5.38
C ALA A 467 -6.78 -3.24 4.61
N ARG A 468 -5.97 -3.35 3.55
CA ARG A 468 -5.60 -2.25 2.65
C ARG A 468 -6.65 -1.91 1.60
N PHE A 469 -7.69 -2.73 1.44
CA PHE A 469 -8.74 -2.50 0.45
C PHE A 469 -10.04 -2.08 1.11
N LEU A 470 -10.74 -1.13 0.50
CA LEU A 470 -12.13 -0.80 0.80
C LEU A 470 -13.00 -1.11 -0.41
N LEU A 471 -13.84 -2.13 -0.26
CA LEU A 471 -14.92 -2.43 -1.18
C LEU A 471 -16.12 -1.56 -0.81
N LEU A 472 -16.59 -0.73 -1.74
CA LEU A 472 -17.70 0.20 -1.47
C LEU A 472 -19.07 -0.49 -1.60
N CYS A 473 -19.94 -0.26 -0.62
CA CYS A 473 -21.33 -0.72 -0.62
C CYS A 473 -22.18 -0.03 -1.69
N TYR A 474 -23.35 -0.63 -2.00
CA TYR A 474 -24.45 -0.03 -2.77
C TYR A 474 -24.01 0.73 -4.03
N THR A 475 -23.64 -0.03 -5.08
CA THR A 475 -23.22 0.49 -6.41
C THR A 475 -21.85 1.17 -6.48
N GLY A 476 -21.08 1.11 -5.40
CA GLY A 476 -19.66 1.47 -5.46
C GLY A 476 -19.40 2.96 -5.48
N GLN A 477 -20.26 3.75 -4.82
CA GLN A 477 -20.19 5.22 -4.80
C GLN A 477 -19.67 5.74 -3.46
N MET A 478 -18.86 6.79 -3.51
CA MET A 478 -18.34 7.52 -2.36
C MET A 478 -18.54 9.02 -2.56
N SER A 479 -18.81 9.77 -1.49
CA SER A 479 -18.80 11.23 -1.54
C SER A 479 -17.41 11.75 -1.91
N THR A 480 -17.36 12.97 -2.43
CA THR A 480 -16.10 13.63 -2.81
C THR A 480 -15.18 13.79 -1.59
N GLU A 481 -15.76 14.22 -0.48
CA GLU A 481 -15.07 14.48 0.77
C GLU A 481 -14.56 13.17 1.40
N GLY A 482 -15.37 12.10 1.33
CA GLY A 482 -14.95 10.77 1.76
C GLY A 482 -13.82 10.23 0.90
N PHE A 483 -13.87 10.48 -0.40
CA PHE A 483 -12.83 10.02 -1.32
C PHE A 483 -11.49 10.70 -1.05
N ASP A 484 -11.48 12.01 -0.79
CA ASP A 484 -10.24 12.68 -0.39
C ASP A 484 -9.67 12.13 0.90
N ALA A 485 -10.56 11.87 1.86
CA ALA A 485 -10.19 11.39 3.18
C ALA A 485 -9.57 9.98 3.10
N LEU A 486 -10.02 9.14 2.16
CA LEU A 486 -9.66 7.72 2.13
C LEU A 486 -8.64 7.34 1.04
N ARG A 487 -8.50 8.11 -0.04
CA ARG A 487 -7.67 7.75 -1.21
C ARG A 487 -6.18 7.55 -0.94
N ASN A 488 -5.67 8.09 0.17
CA ASN A 488 -4.28 7.91 0.58
C ASN A 488 -4.10 6.78 1.62
N HIS A 489 -5.19 6.13 2.02
CA HIS A 489 -5.20 5.16 3.11
C HIS A 489 -5.63 3.77 2.66
N MET A 490 -6.42 3.68 1.58
CA MET A 490 -7.02 2.43 1.12
C MET A 490 -7.07 2.38 -0.40
N TYR A 491 -6.95 1.17 -0.95
CA TYR A 491 -7.23 0.88 -2.34
C TYR A 491 -8.72 0.65 -2.55
N PHE A 492 -9.24 1.15 -3.67
CA PHE A 492 -10.63 0.94 -4.09
C PHE A 492 -10.65 0.03 -5.33
N PRO A 493 -10.66 -1.30 -5.14
CA PRO A 493 -10.67 -2.22 -6.26
C PRO A 493 -11.95 -2.05 -7.08
N SER A 494 -11.80 -1.83 -8.39
CA SER A 494 -12.91 -1.69 -9.34
C SER A 494 -12.61 -2.30 -10.69
N THR A 495 -13.61 -2.43 -11.53
CA THR A 495 -13.45 -2.66 -12.98
C THR A 495 -14.17 -1.55 -13.72
N ILE A 496 -13.43 -0.55 -14.18
CA ILE A 496 -13.99 0.41 -15.12
C ILE A 496 -14.23 -0.32 -16.44
N GLN A 497 -15.49 -0.38 -16.90
CA GLN A 497 -15.85 -0.83 -18.25
C GLN A 497 -15.21 -2.19 -18.65
N ARG A 498 -15.24 -3.16 -17.73
CA ARG A 498 -14.85 -4.59 -17.86
C ARG A 498 -13.35 -4.91 -17.80
N ILE A 499 -12.44 -3.95 -17.74
CA ILE A 499 -11.00 -4.20 -17.54
C ILE A 499 -10.44 -3.09 -16.65
N ASN A 500 -9.88 -3.45 -15.50
CA ASN A 500 -9.24 -2.49 -14.62
C ASN A 500 -7.82 -2.15 -15.11
N PRO A 501 -7.53 -0.89 -15.46
CA PRO A 501 -6.17 -0.40 -15.66
C PRO A 501 -5.50 -0.16 -14.31
N ILE A 502 -4.97 -1.22 -13.70
CA ILE A 502 -4.03 -1.11 -12.57
C ILE A 502 -4.69 -0.54 -11.28
N PRO A 503 -4.20 -0.89 -10.08
CA PRO A 503 -4.82 -0.48 -8.82
C PRO A 503 -4.52 0.96 -8.37
N GLU A 504 -3.79 1.73 -9.19
CA GLU A 504 -3.35 3.09 -8.87
C GLU A 504 -4.44 4.15 -9.06
N LEU A 505 -5.68 3.75 -9.37
CA LEU A 505 -6.74 4.66 -9.76
C LEU A 505 -7.72 4.89 -8.62
N PRO A 506 -7.70 6.08 -8.00
CA PRO A 506 -8.71 6.46 -7.05
C PRO A 506 -9.85 7.07 -7.90
N TYR A 507 -10.88 6.28 -8.23
CA TYR A 507 -12.14 6.79 -8.75
C TYR A 507 -13.28 6.62 -7.75
N PRO A 508 -14.17 7.61 -7.62
CA PRO A 508 -15.41 7.47 -6.85
C PRO A 508 -16.48 6.58 -7.53
N TYR A 509 -16.21 5.99 -8.69
CA TYR A 509 -17.13 5.10 -9.41
C TYR A 509 -16.50 3.75 -9.68
N LEU A 510 -16.85 2.78 -8.83
CA LEU A 510 -16.45 1.40 -8.99
C LEU A 510 -17.53 0.66 -9.78
N PHE A 511 -17.36 0.53 -11.09
CA PHE A 511 -18.13 -0.49 -11.82
C PHE A 511 -17.53 -1.86 -11.49
N ARG A 512 -18.38 -2.84 -11.20
CA ARG A 512 -17.98 -4.23 -11.02
C ARG A 512 -18.74 -5.07 -12.05
N TYR A 513 -18.12 -6.13 -12.57
CA TYR A 513 -18.74 -6.91 -13.65
C TYR A 513 -19.52 -8.10 -13.08
N ALA A 514 -20.86 -8.00 -13.11
CA ALA A 514 -21.80 -9.08 -12.77
C ALA A 514 -22.60 -9.47 -14.03
N PRO A 515 -22.04 -10.27 -14.94
CA PRO A 515 -22.76 -10.76 -16.10
C PRO A 515 -23.93 -11.65 -15.67
N ALA A 516 -25.08 -11.48 -16.32
CA ALA A 516 -26.28 -12.27 -16.06
C ALA A 516 -26.23 -13.70 -16.64
N SER A 517 -25.12 -14.12 -17.27
CA SER A 517 -24.99 -15.46 -17.88
C SER A 517 -23.54 -15.90 -18.04
N VAL A 518 -23.34 -17.23 -18.12
CA VAL A 518 -22.03 -17.86 -18.41
C VAL A 518 -21.48 -17.37 -19.76
N ALA A 519 -22.31 -17.22 -20.80
CA ALA A 519 -21.86 -16.76 -22.12
C ALA A 519 -21.34 -15.31 -22.09
N ALA A 520 -21.98 -14.43 -21.31
CA ALA A 520 -21.52 -13.06 -21.12
C ALA A 520 -20.19 -13.03 -20.34
N TRP A 521 -20.05 -13.89 -19.32
CA TRP A 521 -18.77 -14.09 -18.62
C TRP A 521 -17.66 -14.55 -19.56
N GLN A 522 -17.89 -15.59 -20.36
CA GLN A 522 -16.93 -16.11 -21.34
C GLN A 522 -16.47 -15.01 -22.31
N THR A 523 -17.41 -14.20 -22.79
CA THR A 523 -17.11 -13.05 -23.66
C THR A 523 -16.20 -12.04 -22.96
N ALA A 524 -16.46 -11.71 -21.69
CA ALA A 524 -15.60 -10.80 -20.94
C ALA A 524 -14.21 -11.39 -20.67
N VAL A 525 -14.13 -12.70 -20.39
CA VAL A 525 -12.86 -13.42 -20.23
C VAL A 525 -12.05 -13.39 -21.52
N ASP A 526 -12.66 -13.64 -22.67
CA ASP A 526 -11.94 -13.56 -23.95
C ASP A 526 -11.48 -12.14 -24.28
N GLU A 527 -12.26 -11.12 -23.91
CA GLU A 527 -11.85 -9.73 -24.06
C GLU A 527 -10.65 -9.37 -23.17
N VAL A 528 -10.62 -9.80 -21.90
CA VAL A 528 -9.44 -9.56 -21.04
C VAL A 528 -8.22 -10.35 -21.52
N ILE A 529 -8.38 -11.56 -22.08
CA ILE A 529 -7.27 -12.31 -22.72
C ILE A 529 -6.69 -11.52 -23.89
N LYS A 530 -7.57 -11.04 -24.77
CA LYS A 530 -7.18 -10.29 -25.97
C LYS A 530 -6.40 -9.03 -25.58
N ARG A 531 -6.87 -8.34 -24.54
CA ARG A 531 -6.41 -7.00 -24.19
C ARG A 531 -5.41 -6.91 -23.05
N GLY A 532 -5.27 -7.97 -22.24
CA GLY A 532 -4.60 -7.90 -20.95
C GLY A 532 -5.41 -7.09 -19.91
N GLY A 533 -4.88 -6.99 -18.70
CA GLY A 533 -5.50 -6.24 -17.59
C GLY A 533 -6.24 -7.13 -16.58
N TRP A 534 -7.03 -6.50 -15.71
CA TRP A 534 -7.61 -7.16 -14.54
C TRP A 534 -9.15 -7.14 -14.59
N LEU A 535 -9.77 -8.33 -14.59
CA LEU A 535 -11.22 -8.50 -14.56
C LEU A 535 -11.65 -9.00 -13.17
N ILE A 536 -12.43 -8.20 -12.47
CA ILE A 536 -13.06 -8.52 -11.18
C ILE A 536 -14.49 -8.96 -11.43
N TYR A 537 -14.76 -10.23 -11.21
CA TYR A 537 -16.12 -10.75 -11.05
C TYR A 537 -16.60 -10.46 -9.64
N TYR A 538 -17.83 -10.00 -9.49
CA TYR A 538 -18.45 -9.86 -8.17
C TYR A 538 -19.81 -10.53 -8.10
N THR A 539 -20.15 -11.05 -6.94
CA THR A 539 -21.46 -11.62 -6.62
C THR A 539 -21.69 -11.59 -5.10
N HIS A 540 -22.86 -12.03 -4.62
CA HIS A 540 -23.15 -12.13 -3.19
C HIS A 540 -23.31 -13.59 -2.77
N THR A 541 -24.40 -14.25 -3.18
CA THR A 541 -24.73 -15.63 -2.80
C THR A 541 -25.70 -16.26 -3.81
N PRO A 542 -25.72 -17.59 -4.04
CA PRO A 542 -26.60 -18.21 -5.03
C PRO A 542 -28.09 -17.93 -4.85
N SER A 543 -28.54 -17.71 -3.61
CA SER A 543 -29.94 -17.42 -3.31
C SER A 543 -30.36 -15.98 -3.61
N MET A 544 -29.41 -15.07 -3.88
CA MET A 544 -29.69 -13.66 -4.15
C MET A 544 -29.97 -13.42 -5.63
N ALA A 545 -31.07 -12.73 -5.92
CA ALA A 545 -31.45 -12.38 -7.28
C ALA A 545 -30.31 -11.64 -8.01
N GLY A 546 -29.98 -12.11 -9.21
CA GLY A 546 -28.88 -11.58 -10.02
C GLY A 546 -27.53 -12.28 -9.81
N SER A 547 -27.40 -13.12 -8.79
CA SER A 547 -26.23 -14.01 -8.62
C SER A 547 -26.38 -15.28 -9.46
N PRO A 548 -25.29 -15.89 -9.95
CA PRO A 548 -25.36 -17.12 -10.73
C PRO A 548 -25.76 -18.30 -9.85
N THR A 549 -26.29 -19.37 -10.46
CA THR A 549 -26.40 -20.64 -9.74
C THR A 549 -25.00 -21.19 -9.40
N VAL A 550 -24.90 -22.14 -8.48
CA VAL A 550 -23.62 -22.81 -8.18
C VAL A 550 -23.06 -23.51 -9.42
N GLU A 551 -23.93 -24.12 -10.22
CA GLU A 551 -23.57 -24.77 -11.48
C GLU A 551 -23.02 -23.77 -12.51
N ASP A 552 -23.72 -22.64 -12.72
CA ASP A 552 -23.26 -21.58 -13.61
C ASP A 552 -21.92 -21.00 -13.15
N PHE A 553 -21.76 -20.77 -11.84
CA PHE A 553 -20.49 -20.28 -11.28
C PHE A 553 -19.36 -21.28 -11.50
N GLU A 554 -19.61 -22.58 -11.35
CA GLU A 554 -18.62 -23.61 -11.64
C GLU A 554 -18.24 -23.62 -13.13
N LEU A 555 -19.20 -23.48 -14.05
CA LEU A 555 -18.91 -23.35 -15.49
C LEU A 555 -18.07 -22.10 -15.80
N MET A 556 -18.33 -21.01 -15.09
CA MET A 556 -17.53 -19.78 -15.19
C MET A 556 -16.08 -19.98 -14.73
N VAL A 557 -15.87 -20.68 -13.60
CA VAL A 557 -14.53 -21.02 -13.08
C VAL A 557 -13.81 -21.99 -14.02
N GLN A 558 -14.49 -23.04 -14.48
CA GLN A 558 -13.95 -24.01 -15.44
C GLN A 558 -13.46 -23.32 -16.72
N TYR A 559 -14.20 -22.32 -17.21
CA TYR A 559 -13.78 -21.57 -18.38
C TYR A 559 -12.44 -20.84 -18.16
N VAL A 560 -12.30 -20.13 -17.03
CA VAL A 560 -11.05 -19.44 -16.67
C VAL A 560 -9.88 -20.42 -16.55
N VAL A 561 -10.10 -21.55 -15.89
CA VAL A 561 -9.10 -22.63 -15.75
C VAL A 561 -8.70 -23.19 -17.12
N SER A 562 -9.67 -23.43 -18.01
CA SER A 562 -9.40 -23.96 -19.36
C SER A 562 -8.54 -23.02 -20.21
N LYS A 563 -8.65 -21.71 -19.99
CA LYS A 563 -7.86 -20.67 -20.65
C LYS A 563 -6.49 -20.46 -20.00
N LYS A 564 -6.21 -21.17 -18.89
CA LYS A 564 -4.96 -21.08 -18.10
C LYS A 564 -4.67 -19.65 -17.64
N LEU A 565 -5.72 -18.91 -17.28
CA LEU A 565 -5.54 -17.56 -16.75
C LEU A 565 -5.16 -17.59 -15.28
N ARG A 566 -4.42 -16.56 -14.88
CA ARG A 566 -4.12 -16.33 -13.49
C ARG A 566 -5.39 -15.85 -12.78
N VAL A 567 -5.81 -16.59 -11.77
CA VAL A 567 -6.76 -16.12 -10.77
C VAL A 567 -5.95 -15.63 -9.57
N ALA A 568 -6.28 -14.45 -9.06
CA ALA A 568 -5.53 -13.82 -7.98
C ALA A 568 -6.44 -13.02 -7.06
N THR A 569 -6.06 -12.91 -5.80
CA THR A 569 -6.67 -11.97 -4.84
C THR A 569 -6.32 -10.53 -5.19
N PHE A 570 -6.96 -9.55 -4.56
CA PHE A 570 -6.65 -8.14 -4.83
C PHE A 570 -5.22 -7.83 -4.40
N SER A 571 -4.79 -8.35 -3.26
CA SER A 571 -3.40 -8.26 -2.83
C SER A 571 -2.40 -8.77 -3.87
N GLU A 572 -2.61 -9.98 -4.37
CA GLU A 572 -1.72 -10.59 -5.35
C GLU A 572 -1.68 -9.81 -6.68
N VAL A 573 -2.81 -9.23 -7.06
CA VAL A 573 -2.90 -8.30 -8.18
C VAL A 573 -2.03 -7.07 -7.92
N ILE A 574 -2.19 -6.36 -6.78
CA ILE A 574 -1.34 -5.21 -6.43
C ILE A 574 0.13 -5.58 -6.52
N ASP A 575 0.51 -6.72 -5.97
CA ASP A 575 1.90 -7.18 -5.91
C ASP A 575 2.48 -7.40 -7.32
N VAL A 576 1.67 -7.89 -8.26
CA VAL A 576 2.06 -8.04 -9.67
C VAL A 576 2.23 -6.69 -10.37
N TYR A 577 1.33 -5.75 -10.09
CA TYR A 577 1.29 -4.47 -10.78
C TYR A 577 2.25 -3.42 -10.21
N SER A 578 2.39 -3.36 -8.89
CA SER A 578 3.12 -2.30 -8.18
C SER A 578 4.63 -2.33 -8.41
N ARG A 579 5.19 -3.43 -8.95
CA ARG A 579 6.64 -3.65 -9.16
C ARG A 579 7.52 -3.24 -7.98
N VAL A 580 6.98 -3.16 -6.76
CA VAL A 580 7.76 -3.50 -5.58
C VAL A 580 8.10 -4.96 -5.83
N PRO A 581 9.38 -5.36 -5.92
CA PRO A 581 9.70 -6.77 -6.03
C PRO A 581 9.16 -7.42 -4.76
N VAL A 582 7.95 -7.97 -4.82
CA VAL A 582 7.57 -9.05 -3.93
C VAL A 582 8.53 -10.13 -4.35
N ASP A 583 9.56 -10.28 -3.55
CA ASP A 583 10.56 -11.30 -3.74
C ASP A 583 9.83 -12.64 -3.57
N TYR A 584 9.23 -13.16 -4.65
CA TYR A 584 8.57 -14.47 -4.64
C TYR A 584 9.61 -15.59 -4.40
N SER A 585 10.90 -15.25 -4.37
CA SER A 585 11.92 -16.13 -3.83
C SER A 585 11.87 -16.23 -2.32
N LYS A 586 11.00 -15.49 -1.61
CA LYS A 586 10.86 -15.51 -0.14
C LYS A 586 9.41 -15.35 0.32
N ARG A 587 9.01 -16.11 1.34
CA ARG A 587 7.73 -15.96 2.06
C ARG A 587 7.99 -16.09 3.55
N PHE A 588 7.25 -15.38 4.38
CA PHE A 588 7.36 -15.47 5.82
C PHE A 588 5.98 -15.51 6.46
N GLY A 589 5.90 -15.97 7.69
CA GLY A 589 4.67 -16.01 8.46
C GLY A 589 4.91 -16.64 9.83
N SER A 590 3.82 -16.99 10.51
CA SER A 590 3.87 -17.71 11.79
C SER A 590 3.11 -19.03 11.69
N ALA A 591 3.48 -20.01 12.50
CA ALA A 591 2.79 -21.29 12.60
C ALA A 591 2.84 -21.82 14.04
N LYS A 592 1.83 -22.59 14.44
CA LYS A 592 1.68 -23.06 15.81
C LYS A 592 1.44 -24.56 15.87
N ILE A 593 2.26 -25.26 16.65
CA ILE A 593 1.98 -26.64 17.06
C ILE A 593 1.21 -26.57 18.38
N THR A 594 -0.09 -26.90 18.33
CA THR A 594 -0.96 -26.91 19.52
C THR A 594 -0.49 -27.96 20.54
N ALA A 595 -0.67 -27.68 21.83
CA ALA A 595 -0.37 -28.62 22.90
C ALA A 595 -0.96 -30.02 22.62
N GLY A 596 -0.15 -31.05 22.85
CA GLY A 596 -0.52 -32.44 22.55
C GLY A 596 -0.35 -32.87 21.08
N GLN A 597 -0.01 -31.96 20.16
CA GLN A 597 0.36 -32.31 18.77
C GLN A 597 1.88 -32.41 18.62
N THR A 598 2.31 -33.04 17.52
CA THR A 598 3.72 -33.13 17.14
C THR A 598 4.05 -32.40 15.84
N SER A 599 3.06 -31.87 15.12
CA SER A 599 3.31 -31.17 13.87
C SER A 599 2.21 -30.16 13.49
N VAL A 600 2.53 -29.27 12.56
CA VAL A 600 1.60 -28.36 11.88
C VAL A 600 1.98 -28.24 10.40
N ASN A 601 0.98 -28.27 9.52
CA ASN A 601 1.16 -28.00 8.10
C ASN A 601 1.04 -26.50 7.86
N VAL A 602 1.96 -25.94 7.07
CA VAL A 602 2.04 -24.52 6.76
C VAL A 602 1.89 -24.34 5.25
N THR A 603 0.80 -23.70 4.84
CA THR A 603 0.60 -23.23 3.46
C THR A 603 1.42 -21.96 3.26
N HIS A 604 2.42 -21.99 2.38
CA HIS A 604 3.43 -20.92 2.30
C HIS A 604 3.21 -19.93 1.14
N GLY A 605 2.30 -20.20 0.21
CA GLY A 605 1.96 -19.27 -0.89
C GLY A 605 3.14 -18.94 -1.82
N MET A 606 4.09 -19.87 -1.99
CA MET A 606 5.19 -19.72 -2.96
C MET A 606 4.79 -20.36 -4.29
N PRO A 607 5.32 -19.90 -5.43
CA PRO A 607 4.94 -20.42 -6.75
C PRO A 607 5.48 -21.84 -7.04
N ARG A 608 6.41 -22.34 -6.21
CA ARG A 608 7.00 -23.68 -6.28
C ARG A 608 7.57 -24.07 -4.92
N GLU A 609 8.09 -25.29 -4.83
CA GLU A 609 8.67 -25.84 -3.60
C GLU A 609 9.84 -24.98 -3.08
N PRO A 610 9.86 -24.64 -1.77
CA PRO A 610 10.93 -23.85 -1.18
C PRO A 610 12.24 -24.64 -1.08
N ALA A 611 13.36 -24.06 -1.51
CA ALA A 611 14.68 -24.62 -1.28
C ALA A 611 15.03 -24.61 0.22
N ASN A 612 14.78 -23.50 0.91
CA ASN A 612 15.09 -23.34 2.33
C ASN A 612 13.86 -22.93 3.14
N VAL A 613 13.78 -23.38 4.39
CA VAL A 613 12.80 -22.90 5.36
C VAL A 613 13.53 -22.75 6.69
N ILE A 614 13.54 -21.53 7.22
CA ILE A 614 14.14 -21.17 8.50
C ILE A 614 13.02 -21.02 9.51
N LEU A 615 13.21 -21.59 10.70
CA LEU A 615 12.27 -21.51 11.81
C LEU A 615 12.89 -20.77 12.99
N SER A 616 12.16 -19.83 13.56
CA SER A 616 12.52 -19.10 14.79
C SER A 616 11.40 -19.29 15.82
N PRO A 617 11.59 -20.10 16.87
CA PRO A 617 10.60 -20.26 17.92
C PRO A 617 10.33 -18.93 18.61
N THR A 618 9.05 -18.56 18.74
CA THR A 618 8.61 -17.36 19.46
C THR A 618 8.04 -17.67 20.84
N THR A 619 7.86 -18.95 21.16
CA THR A 619 7.58 -19.44 22.51
C THR A 619 8.62 -20.48 22.94
N SER A 620 8.67 -20.78 24.24
CA SER A 620 9.58 -21.81 24.75
C SER A 620 9.30 -23.15 24.09
N THR A 621 10.32 -23.74 23.47
CA THR A 621 10.22 -25.10 22.92
C THR A 621 10.26 -26.16 24.02
N ALA A 622 10.45 -25.79 25.29
CA ALA A 622 10.62 -26.74 26.41
C ALA A 622 11.67 -27.84 26.13
N GLY A 623 12.73 -27.50 25.38
CA GLY A 623 13.80 -28.43 25.02
C GLY A 623 13.48 -29.38 23.87
N LYS A 624 12.32 -29.25 23.20
CA LYS A 624 11.96 -30.06 22.03
C LYS A 624 12.86 -29.75 20.85
N GLN A 625 13.28 -30.79 20.13
CA GLN A 625 13.88 -30.62 18.80
C GLN A 625 12.77 -30.37 17.77
N TYR A 626 13.02 -29.47 16.82
CA TYR A 626 12.10 -29.13 15.75
C TYR A 626 12.78 -29.16 14.38
N HIS A 627 12.03 -29.50 13.34
CA HIS A 627 12.51 -29.54 11.97
C HIS A 627 11.40 -29.28 10.95
N VAL A 628 11.80 -28.96 9.71
CA VAL A 628 10.90 -28.84 8.57
C VAL A 628 10.95 -30.10 7.74
N SER A 629 9.80 -30.62 7.34
CA SER A 629 9.64 -31.78 6.46
C SER A 629 8.56 -31.53 5.40
N ALA A 630 8.35 -32.49 4.50
CA ALA A 630 7.27 -32.49 3.50
C ALA A 630 7.09 -31.16 2.73
N LYS A 631 8.20 -30.58 2.25
CA LYS A 631 8.14 -29.41 1.37
C LYS A 631 7.50 -29.82 0.04
N THR A 632 6.49 -29.09 -0.39
CA THR A 632 5.84 -29.24 -1.69
C THR A 632 5.69 -27.87 -2.33
N SER A 633 5.06 -27.78 -3.50
CA SER A 633 4.78 -26.50 -4.15
C SER A 633 3.83 -25.59 -3.39
N THR A 634 3.07 -26.10 -2.41
CA THR A 634 2.05 -25.31 -1.69
C THR A 634 2.25 -25.29 -0.18
N MET A 635 2.94 -26.26 0.39
CA MET A 635 3.05 -26.44 1.84
C MET A 635 4.40 -26.99 2.30
N PHE A 636 4.69 -26.83 3.59
CA PHE A 636 5.69 -27.61 4.33
C PHE A 636 5.15 -27.98 5.71
N THR A 637 5.75 -28.96 6.38
CA THR A 637 5.35 -29.37 7.73
C THR A 637 6.42 -28.96 8.74
N ILE A 638 6.03 -28.32 9.84
CA ILE A 638 6.88 -28.13 11.02
C ILE A 638 6.58 -29.27 11.99
N SER A 639 7.60 -30.00 12.43
CA SER A 639 7.46 -31.12 13.37
C SER A 639 8.37 -30.98 14.58
N ILE A 640 7.91 -31.46 15.73
CA ILE A 640 8.68 -31.65 16.97
C ILE A 640 8.85 -33.13 17.28
N ASP A 641 9.91 -33.49 18.02
CA ASP A 641 10.26 -34.88 18.35
C ASP A 641 9.24 -35.62 19.23
N SER A 642 8.44 -34.87 20.00
CA SER A 642 7.49 -35.40 20.97
C SER A 642 6.49 -34.32 21.37
N THR A 643 5.31 -34.72 21.87
CA THR A 643 4.26 -33.77 22.24
C THR A 643 4.74 -32.76 23.29
N ALA A 644 4.28 -31.52 23.16
CA ALA A 644 4.52 -30.45 24.12
C ALA A 644 3.28 -30.23 25.00
N GLY A 645 3.50 -29.87 26.27
CA GLY A 645 2.42 -29.56 27.22
C GLY A 645 1.80 -28.17 27.03
N ALA A 646 2.39 -27.33 26.18
CA ALA A 646 1.91 -26.01 25.81
C ALA A 646 2.12 -25.80 24.31
N ASP A 647 1.42 -24.82 23.74
CA ASP A 647 1.56 -24.44 22.33
C ASP A 647 3.00 -23.95 22.04
N ILE A 648 3.57 -24.42 20.92
CA ILE A 648 4.85 -23.93 20.42
C ILE A 648 4.60 -23.13 19.14
N SER A 649 4.94 -21.85 19.15
CA SER A 649 4.82 -20.95 18.00
C SER A 649 6.18 -20.74 17.34
N PHE A 650 6.19 -20.67 16.02
CA PHE A 650 7.35 -20.40 15.20
C PHE A 650 7.03 -19.26 14.25
N ASP A 651 7.94 -18.29 14.15
CA ASP A 651 8.06 -17.49 12.93
C ASP A 651 8.86 -18.30 11.90
N TRP A 652 8.47 -18.22 10.64
CA TRP A 652 9.12 -18.94 9.55
C TRP A 652 9.46 -18.03 8.39
N LEU A 653 10.54 -18.37 7.68
CA LEU A 653 10.97 -17.77 6.42
C LEU A 653 11.29 -18.89 5.43
N ALA A 654 10.51 -19.01 4.36
CA ALA A 654 10.74 -19.92 3.25
C ALA A 654 11.40 -19.18 2.08
N THR A 655 12.38 -19.79 1.41
CA THR A 655 13.04 -19.21 0.23
C THR A 655 13.18 -20.21 -0.93
N LEU A 656 13.18 -19.73 -2.17
CA LEU A 656 13.41 -20.51 -3.40
C LEU A 656 14.87 -20.84 -3.66
#